data_AF-T0N5U9-F1
#
_entry.id   AF-T0N5U9-F1
#
_cell.length_a   1.000
_cell.length_b   1.000
_cell.length_c   1.000
_cell.angle_alpha   90.00
_cell.angle_beta   90.00
_cell.angle_gamma   90.00
#
_symmetry.space_group_name_H-M   'P 1'
#
loop_
_entity.id
_entity.type
_entity.pdbx_description
1 polymer ?
#
loop_
_entity_poly.entity_id
_entity_poly.type
_entity_poly.pdbx_seq_one_letter_code
_entity_poly.pdbx_strand_id
1 'polypeptide(L)'
;MMEVDCIAKVKEILEHFNETQIEGILQTDKLDKTNIFDNFYKEYLWYFEINLKSILSDLKNLDFGMKEDKIVFSCLQSLRNDLIDISKKILISELYKMKEKDQLIGKNKYERYEYFNSLLTGNKQLEIIEANPVMAFLIINKLQTKLNLIKECFERFACDYKEIKYAFDLDIKNLENIWLDEGDTHNDGKSVIILEFNYKKKLVYKPHTMAPDESFGKLVNYINDSRYLKCPLKVAKAINKGRYGWQEFIKHKQCDNINQIKDHFYRIGVLLSIFNIIKSKDFHYENIIANGEYPVPIDLETILSNSKNELSVHEYGLAEAFVKEIDQSIYGSLMIPQNLEMFKFSVDLSGINGGSYEAQSIEFTRILNTGTDEIGYERVKDSIGEKQNRVKYNGKVVELQEYIPDIEKGLSDGYDFFIENKEKLISLIMDGKVFSGEYRQVLRATANYVKFIDAAIHPVYTNDFESRIKVFNYLYGKGQLTDERKTRVNSEINQLLKNDVPYFWAKFDTHDLHSADGTCLKDYYQRTICESVVGKIQLADKKEKEKQILYMKASIASLISIQNSNKYTEKYANDIFSNMVEHHNKSDRYIQIAKKIGEYLADMAIWNSDKDKCSFMALNYQTDGCIKYGPLNVKLYEGSGLLLFLSQLSRLTGDNKYKKIVESAILGFDELFNKIELQITSEGVFTGIGSLTFTYYSLWTITKDKLFYDRYKECLKRLIDFDFSKSEVIDVIDGVAGLSIMGSNIYEKENDDMLLELMEKCGEKLYSELAEEKDGYLTGFSHGYAGFSTALFMLAQHLNNEKYYNLGKDLVRKENEYYSEEKKNWKDLRPNHHEADPVFWCHGAAGIALSRAISKEYLKENDKCFLDRDIDLAVSKTLEYGFTSDMNQSLCHGSFGNIDCLLSVAIKTKDLELLERVYLTVDAECEKIIKNGIECANPLRVETINFMLGISGVGYQLLRLYDNNIPSILSLQV
;
A
#
# COMPACT_ATOMS: atom_id res chain seq x y z
N MET A 1 27.81 33.25 5.70
CA MET A 1 26.34 33.40 5.56
C MET A 1 25.68 34.09 6.76
N MET A 2 26.36 34.25 7.91
CA MET A 2 25.89 35.03 9.07
C MET A 2 26.53 36.43 9.12
N GLU A 3 26.52 37.17 8.03
CA GLU A 3 27.12 38.52 7.98
C GLU A 3 26.08 39.65 8.16
N VAL A 4 24.78 39.34 8.09
CA VAL A 4 23.71 40.32 8.33
C VAL A 4 23.21 40.18 9.76
N ASP A 5 23.39 41.24 10.55
CA ASP A 5 22.73 41.39 11.85
C ASP A 5 21.22 41.52 11.62
N CYS A 6 20.52 40.39 11.62
CA CYS A 6 19.08 40.34 11.38
C CYS A 6 18.29 41.04 12.50
N ILE A 7 18.85 41.12 13.71
CA ILE A 7 18.26 41.90 14.81
C ILE A 7 18.31 43.39 14.47
N ALA A 8 19.45 43.89 13.97
CA ALA A 8 19.55 45.27 13.51
C ALA A 8 18.56 45.56 12.37
N LYS A 9 18.34 44.62 11.44
CA LYS A 9 17.33 44.79 10.38
C LYS A 9 15.90 44.82 10.92
N VAL A 10 15.58 44.03 11.95
CA VAL A 10 14.29 44.14 12.65
C VAL A 10 14.15 45.52 13.29
N LYS A 11 15.18 46.03 13.97
CA LYS A 11 15.16 47.38 14.56
C LYS A 11 14.87 48.46 13.51
N GLU A 12 15.54 48.38 12.36
CA GLU A 12 15.31 49.29 11.23
C GLU A 12 13.84 49.26 10.75
N ILE A 13 13.24 48.06 10.65
CA ILE A 13 11.83 47.92 10.27
C ILE A 13 10.90 48.59 11.30
N LEU A 14 11.15 48.39 12.59
CA LEU A 14 10.35 48.97 13.66
C LEU A 14 10.49 50.50 13.74
N GLU A 15 11.70 51.03 13.55
CA GLU A 15 11.95 52.48 13.48
C GLU A 15 11.23 53.09 12.27
N HIS A 16 11.39 52.48 11.09
CA HIS A 16 10.78 52.97 9.86
C HIS A 16 9.24 52.97 9.92
N PHE A 17 8.64 51.97 10.56
CA PHE A 17 7.20 51.90 10.81
C PHE A 17 6.68 53.08 11.63
N ASN A 18 7.44 53.52 12.64
CA ASN A 18 7.05 54.63 13.52
C ASN A 18 7.25 56.01 12.86
N GLU A 19 8.24 56.15 11.98
CA GLU A 19 8.60 57.42 11.34
C GLU A 19 7.77 57.72 10.08
N THR A 20 7.23 56.70 9.42
CA THR A 20 6.61 56.84 8.10
C THR A 20 5.09 57.01 8.19
N GLN A 21 4.59 58.22 7.87
CA GLN A 21 3.17 58.44 7.61
C GLN A 21 2.86 58.14 6.14
N ILE A 22 2.07 57.09 5.87
CA ILE A 22 1.62 56.77 4.51
C ILE A 22 0.20 57.32 4.31
N GLU A 23 0.02 58.16 3.29
CA GLU A 23 -1.30 58.57 2.81
C GLU A 23 -1.88 57.48 1.91
N GLY A 24 -2.94 56.79 2.37
CA GLY A 24 -3.68 55.80 1.60
C GLY A 24 -4.21 54.62 2.43
N ILE A 25 -5.12 53.82 1.87
CA ILE A 25 -5.61 52.61 2.52
C ILE A 25 -4.62 51.47 2.27
N LEU A 26 -3.94 51.01 3.33
CA LEU A 26 -3.10 49.82 3.28
C LEU A 26 -3.95 48.56 3.27
N GLN A 27 -3.50 47.53 2.55
CA GLN A 27 -4.19 46.24 2.54
C GLN A 27 -3.92 45.45 3.82
N THR A 28 -2.81 45.72 4.53
CA THR A 28 -2.56 45.17 5.87
C THR A 28 -3.72 45.43 6.84
N ASP A 29 -4.35 46.61 6.76
CA ASP A 29 -5.43 47.00 7.66
C ASP A 29 -6.77 46.29 7.34
N LYS A 30 -6.86 45.64 6.18
CA LYS A 30 -8.04 44.88 5.74
C LYS A 30 -7.94 43.38 6.03
N LEU A 31 -6.80 42.90 6.53
CA LEU A 31 -6.63 41.48 6.84
C LEU A 31 -7.53 41.07 8.01
N ASP A 32 -8.27 39.98 7.85
CA ASP A 32 -9.07 39.40 8.93
C ASP A 32 -8.19 38.97 10.10
N LYS A 33 -8.62 39.20 11.35
CA LYS A 33 -7.88 38.75 12.54
C LYS A 33 -7.75 37.23 12.56
N THR A 34 -6.53 36.73 12.73
CA THR A 34 -6.29 35.28 12.92
C THR A 34 -6.52 34.85 14.35
N ASN A 35 -6.43 35.80 15.30
CA ASN A 35 -6.38 35.55 16.73
C ASN A 35 -5.16 34.67 17.14
N ILE A 36 -4.07 34.77 16.38
CA ILE A 36 -2.78 34.13 16.67
C ILE A 36 -1.68 35.20 16.70
N PHE A 37 -1.78 36.12 17.67
CA PHE A 37 -0.79 37.16 17.97
C PHE A 37 -0.64 38.19 16.84
N ASP A 38 -1.75 38.60 16.22
CA ASP A 38 -1.78 39.41 15.00
C ASP A 38 -0.90 40.69 15.07
N ASN A 39 -0.77 41.31 16.25
CA ASN A 39 0.03 42.52 16.41
C ASN A 39 1.53 42.28 16.21
N PHE A 40 2.03 41.07 16.49
CA PHE A 40 3.45 40.73 16.31
C PHE A 40 3.89 40.82 14.85
N TYR A 41 2.97 40.66 13.90
CA TYR A 41 3.30 40.64 12.47
C TYR A 41 3.10 41.99 11.78
N LYS A 42 2.52 42.98 12.47
CA LYS A 42 2.00 44.19 11.85
C LYS A 42 3.08 44.98 11.11
N GLU A 43 4.22 45.22 11.76
CA GLU A 43 5.33 45.99 11.20
C GLU A 43 6.01 45.26 10.04
N TYR A 44 6.12 43.93 10.13
CA TYR A 44 6.69 43.11 9.05
C TYR A 44 5.79 43.08 7.81
N LEU A 45 4.48 42.94 8.01
CA LEU A 45 3.49 42.95 6.93
C LEU A 45 3.43 44.33 6.26
N TRP A 46 3.52 45.40 7.05
CA TRP A 46 3.60 46.77 6.54
C TRP A 46 4.85 46.98 5.68
N TYR A 47 6.01 46.58 6.19
CA TYR A 47 7.27 46.68 5.45
C TYR A 47 7.20 45.88 4.15
N PHE A 48 6.63 44.67 4.19
CA PHE A 48 6.42 43.86 3.00
C PHE A 48 5.46 44.50 1.99
N GLU A 49 4.34 45.10 2.43
CA GLU A 49 3.39 45.79 1.55
C GLU A 49 4.07 46.93 0.77
N ILE A 50 4.89 47.74 1.42
CA ILE A 50 5.60 48.86 0.78
C ILE A 50 6.55 48.36 -0.30
N ASN A 51 7.38 47.38 0.04
CA ASN A 51 8.34 46.82 -0.89
C ASN A 51 7.63 46.11 -2.06
N LEU A 52 6.52 45.42 -1.78
CA LEU A 52 5.71 44.78 -2.82
C LEU A 52 5.06 45.82 -3.74
N LYS A 53 4.48 46.90 -3.23
CA LYS A 53 3.92 47.98 -4.06
C LYS A 53 4.98 48.62 -4.96
N SER A 54 6.21 48.77 -4.45
CA SER A 54 7.35 49.22 -5.26
C SER A 54 7.60 48.26 -6.43
N ILE A 55 7.72 46.95 -6.17
CA ILE A 55 7.87 45.91 -7.21
C ILE A 55 6.71 45.96 -8.23
N LEU A 56 5.47 46.11 -7.76
CA LEU A 56 4.30 46.18 -8.64
C LEU A 56 4.25 47.46 -9.48
N SER A 57 4.81 48.57 -8.97
CA SER A 57 4.87 49.83 -9.70
C SER A 57 5.83 49.78 -10.89
N ASP A 58 6.97 49.08 -10.75
CA ASP A 58 7.95 48.89 -11.83
C ASP A 58 7.37 48.09 -13.01
N LEU A 59 6.34 47.28 -12.77
CA LEU A 59 5.68 46.43 -13.75
C LEU A 59 4.58 47.13 -14.57
N LYS A 60 4.21 48.38 -14.24
CA LYS A 60 3.13 49.13 -14.91
C LYS A 60 3.40 49.45 -16.39
N ASN A 61 4.57 49.09 -16.92
CA ASN A 61 4.97 49.28 -18.31
C ASN A 61 4.52 48.15 -19.27
N LEU A 62 3.66 47.22 -18.83
CA LEU A 62 3.20 46.07 -19.63
C LEU A 62 1.78 46.28 -20.20
N ASP A 63 1.49 45.68 -21.36
CA ASP A 63 0.21 45.77 -22.09
C ASP A 63 -0.97 45.03 -21.40
N PHE A 64 -1.00 44.94 -20.06
CA PHE A 64 -2.10 44.34 -19.30
C PHE A 64 -2.33 45.09 -17.96
N GLY A 65 -3.58 45.12 -17.48
CA GLY A 65 -3.93 45.76 -16.20
C GLY A 65 -3.71 44.84 -14.99
N MET A 66 -3.66 45.42 -13.79
CA MET A 66 -3.46 44.68 -12.54
C MET A 66 -4.43 45.13 -11.45
N LYS A 67 -5.05 44.17 -10.76
CA LYS A 67 -5.79 44.44 -9.51
C LYS A 67 -4.83 44.46 -8.33
N GLU A 68 -4.03 45.52 -8.25
CA GLU A 68 -2.93 45.70 -7.27
C GLU A 68 -3.36 45.36 -5.84
N ASP A 69 -4.48 45.93 -5.37
CA ASP A 69 -5.01 45.68 -4.02
C ASP A 69 -5.23 44.19 -3.72
N LYS A 70 -5.80 43.44 -4.66
CA LYS A 70 -6.12 42.02 -4.46
C LYS A 70 -4.86 41.16 -4.46
N ILE A 71 -3.90 41.49 -5.34
CA ILE A 71 -2.59 40.83 -5.40
C ILE A 71 -1.84 41.03 -4.09
N VAL A 72 -1.73 42.29 -3.63
CA VAL A 72 -1.08 42.64 -2.37
C VAL A 72 -1.73 41.92 -1.20
N PHE A 73 -3.07 41.91 -1.14
CA PHE A 73 -3.82 41.21 -0.10
C PHE A 73 -3.49 39.71 -0.04
N SER A 74 -3.47 39.01 -1.18
CA SER A 74 -3.12 37.59 -1.22
C SER A 74 -1.67 37.32 -0.80
N CYS A 75 -0.71 38.15 -1.24
CA CYS A 75 0.68 38.04 -0.79
C CYS A 75 0.83 38.27 0.72
N LEU A 76 0.07 39.21 1.29
CA LEU A 76 0.08 39.49 2.73
C LEU A 76 -0.51 38.35 3.56
N GLN A 77 -1.62 37.75 3.12
CA GLN A 77 -2.19 36.57 3.79
C GLN A 77 -1.19 35.42 3.83
N SER A 78 -0.56 35.18 2.69
CA SER A 78 0.45 34.16 2.49
C SER A 78 1.69 34.38 3.37
N LEU A 79 2.25 35.59 3.40
CA LEU A 79 3.37 35.92 4.29
C LEU A 79 2.97 35.81 5.78
N ARG A 80 1.77 36.26 6.15
CA ARG A 80 1.32 36.19 7.55
C ARG A 80 1.31 34.74 8.05
N ASN A 81 0.87 33.80 7.23
CA ASN A 81 0.86 32.39 7.59
C ASN A 81 2.29 31.85 7.82
N ASP A 82 3.26 32.23 6.98
CA ASP A 82 4.67 31.87 7.20
C ASP A 82 5.20 32.42 8.53
N LEU A 83 4.90 33.69 8.83
CA LEU A 83 5.35 34.33 10.07
C LEU A 83 4.70 33.69 11.30
N ILE A 84 3.42 33.34 11.22
CA ILE A 84 2.74 32.56 12.25
C ILE A 84 3.45 31.23 12.46
N ASP A 85 3.75 30.48 11.39
CA ASP A 85 4.42 29.19 11.50
C ASP A 85 5.81 29.28 12.13
N ILE A 86 6.56 30.34 11.84
CA ILE A 86 7.87 30.60 12.44
C ILE A 86 7.77 30.97 13.92
N SER A 87 6.79 31.80 14.31
CA SER A 87 6.81 32.48 15.62
C SER A 87 5.84 31.90 16.67
N LYS A 88 4.78 31.21 16.25
CA LYS A 88 3.67 30.80 17.13
C LYS A 88 4.11 30.03 18.39
N LYS A 89 5.05 29.09 18.28
CA LYS A 89 5.54 28.31 19.44
C LYS A 89 6.24 29.18 20.49
N ILE A 90 6.98 30.19 20.03
CA ILE A 90 7.69 31.14 20.88
C ILE A 90 6.71 32.08 21.56
N LEU A 91 5.77 32.66 20.80
CA LEU A 91 4.78 33.59 21.35
C LEU A 91 3.84 32.91 22.36
N ILE A 92 3.43 31.66 22.10
CA ILE A 92 2.70 30.85 23.10
C ILE A 92 3.56 30.68 24.36
N SER A 93 4.84 30.30 24.24
CA SER A 93 5.72 30.14 25.40
C SER A 93 5.87 31.44 26.20
N GLU A 94 6.05 32.59 25.55
CA GLU A 94 6.15 33.90 26.21
C GLU A 94 4.84 34.30 26.92
N LEU A 95 3.69 34.03 26.31
CA LEU A 95 2.39 34.23 26.94
C LEU A 95 2.27 33.41 28.23
N TYR A 96 2.62 32.12 28.20
CA TYR A 96 2.57 31.26 29.39
C TYR A 96 3.58 31.69 30.47
N LYS A 97 4.79 32.14 30.09
CA LYS A 97 5.76 32.70 31.05
C LYS A 97 5.22 33.94 31.77
N MET A 98 4.52 34.83 31.06
CA MET A 98 3.88 36.00 31.68
C MET A 98 2.67 35.59 32.53
N LYS A 99 1.90 34.60 32.08
CA LYS A 99 0.76 34.04 32.81
C LYS A 99 1.18 33.43 34.14
N GLU A 100 2.23 32.62 34.16
CA GLU A 100 2.79 31.99 35.37
C GLU A 100 3.35 33.00 36.38
N LYS A 101 3.72 34.20 35.91
CA LYS A 101 4.21 35.31 36.76
C LYS A 101 3.12 36.31 37.16
N ASP A 102 1.86 36.02 36.85
CA ASP A 102 0.72 36.93 37.07
C ASP A 102 0.90 38.33 36.42
N GLN A 103 1.57 38.39 35.27
CA GLN A 103 1.88 39.64 34.56
C GLN A 103 0.86 40.02 33.48
N LEU A 104 -0.18 39.20 33.27
CA LEU A 104 -1.24 39.45 32.29
C LEU A 104 -2.40 40.23 32.92
N ILE A 105 -2.77 41.36 32.32
CA ILE A 105 -3.88 42.20 32.78
C ILE A 105 -5.17 41.83 32.04
N GLY A 106 -6.23 41.51 32.78
CA GLY A 106 -7.56 41.23 32.21
C GLY A 106 -8.41 40.36 33.11
N LYS A 107 -9.74 40.58 33.10
CA LYS A 107 -10.69 39.85 33.96
C LYS A 107 -11.00 38.44 33.46
N ASN A 108 -10.79 38.18 32.17
CA ASN A 108 -11.06 36.89 31.53
C ASN A 108 -9.96 36.53 30.53
N LYS A 109 -10.06 35.32 29.98
CA LYS A 109 -9.06 34.76 29.06
C LYS A 109 -8.85 35.55 27.76
N TYR A 110 -9.90 36.22 27.26
CA TYR A 110 -9.82 37.07 26.08
C TYR A 110 -9.12 38.39 26.39
N GLU A 111 -9.47 39.04 27.50
CA GLU A 111 -8.84 40.30 27.92
C GLU A 111 -7.35 40.12 28.21
N ARG A 112 -6.96 39.03 28.87
CA ARG A 112 -5.54 38.72 29.14
C ARG A 112 -4.74 38.45 27.88
N TYR A 113 -5.35 37.79 26.90
CA TYR A 113 -4.75 37.60 25.58
C TYR A 113 -4.60 38.91 24.83
N GLU A 114 -5.65 39.73 24.77
CA GLU A 114 -5.59 41.04 24.10
C GLU A 114 -4.56 41.95 24.76
N TYR A 115 -4.42 41.92 26.08
CA TYR A 115 -3.33 42.61 26.77
C TYR A 115 -1.96 42.13 26.27
N PHE A 116 -1.69 40.82 26.27
CA PHE A 116 -0.43 40.30 25.74
C PHE A 116 -0.21 40.68 24.28
N ASN A 117 -1.21 40.49 23.42
CA ASN A 117 -1.15 40.83 22.01
C ASN A 117 -0.88 42.34 21.80
N SER A 118 -1.44 43.21 22.65
CA SER A 118 -1.17 44.66 22.60
C SER A 118 0.29 45.02 22.92
N LEU A 119 1.00 44.18 23.68
CA LEU A 119 2.42 44.36 23.95
C LEU A 119 3.31 43.91 22.79
N LEU A 120 2.83 43.11 21.84
CA LEU A 120 3.67 42.52 20.78
C LEU A 120 4.06 43.49 19.66
N THR A 121 4.16 44.78 19.95
CA THR A 121 4.64 45.85 19.07
C THR A 121 5.76 46.62 19.77
N GLY A 122 6.71 47.18 19.02
CA GLY A 122 7.78 48.02 19.56
C GLY A 122 8.73 47.28 20.53
N ASN A 123 8.92 47.82 21.74
CA ASN A 123 9.98 47.35 22.66
C ASN A 123 9.85 45.88 23.06
N LYS A 124 8.63 45.38 23.34
CA LYS A 124 8.46 44.00 23.80
C LYS A 124 8.60 43.00 22.65
N GLN A 125 8.16 43.36 21.44
CA GLN A 125 8.47 42.60 20.23
C GLN A 125 9.98 42.48 20.03
N LEU A 126 10.72 43.58 20.21
CA LEU A 126 12.17 43.59 20.09
C LEU A 126 12.86 42.74 21.17
N GLU A 127 12.42 42.80 22.43
CA GLU A 127 12.92 41.94 23.51
C GLU A 127 12.79 40.44 23.16
N ILE A 128 11.63 40.03 22.63
CA ILE A 128 11.40 38.64 22.21
C ILE A 128 12.31 38.25 21.05
N ILE A 129 12.50 39.15 20.08
CA ILE A 129 13.39 38.94 18.92
C ILE A 129 14.86 38.84 19.36
N GLU A 130 15.32 39.70 20.25
CA GLU A 130 16.70 39.69 20.79
C GLU A 130 16.98 38.40 21.58
N ALA A 131 15.98 37.87 22.30
CA ALA A 131 16.07 36.58 22.96
C ALA A 131 16.04 35.39 21.99
N ASN A 132 15.60 35.58 20.74
CA ASN A 132 15.42 34.53 19.74
C ASN A 132 16.07 34.92 18.38
N PRO A 133 17.40 35.06 18.30
CA PRO A 133 18.11 35.50 17.09
C PRO A 133 17.86 34.61 15.86
N VAL A 134 17.60 33.31 16.05
CA VAL A 134 17.23 32.41 14.95
C VAL A 134 15.89 32.81 14.35
N MET A 135 14.89 33.15 15.19
CA MET A 135 13.59 33.63 14.70
C MET A 135 13.75 34.93 13.92
N ALA A 136 14.59 35.85 14.39
CA ALA A 136 14.91 37.09 13.68
C ALA A 136 15.44 36.79 12.26
N PHE A 137 16.41 35.88 12.15
CA PHE A 137 16.95 35.44 10.87
C PHE A 137 15.87 34.82 9.97
N LEU A 138 15.03 33.93 10.49
CA LEU A 138 13.98 33.27 9.71
C LEU A 138 12.93 34.25 9.18
N ILE A 139 12.50 35.22 10.00
CA ILE A 139 11.57 36.27 9.58
C ILE A 139 12.16 37.13 8.46
N ILE A 140 13.37 37.66 8.66
CA ILE A 140 14.03 38.51 7.67
C ILE A 140 14.30 37.74 6.37
N ASN A 141 14.80 36.50 6.48
CA ASN A 141 15.03 35.64 5.33
C ASN A 141 13.72 35.37 4.57
N LYS A 142 12.61 35.07 5.26
CA LYS A 142 11.32 34.81 4.61
C LYS A 142 10.76 36.06 3.92
N LEU A 143 10.85 37.23 4.54
CA LEU A 143 10.46 38.51 3.93
C LEU A 143 11.22 38.75 2.62
N GLN A 144 12.54 38.63 2.65
CA GLN A 144 13.40 38.88 1.49
C GLN A 144 13.18 37.85 0.38
N THR A 145 13.18 36.56 0.71
CA THR A 145 13.01 35.48 -0.27
C THR A 145 11.65 35.53 -0.95
N LYS A 146 10.57 35.82 -0.21
CA LYS A 146 9.22 35.93 -0.78
C LYS A 146 9.07 37.13 -1.70
N LEU A 147 9.62 38.30 -1.33
CA LEU A 147 9.68 39.47 -2.22
C LEU A 147 10.47 39.16 -3.50
N ASN A 148 11.63 38.50 -3.36
CA ASN A 148 12.46 38.12 -4.50
C ASN A 148 11.75 37.13 -5.42
N LEU A 149 11.06 36.12 -4.88
CA LEU A 149 10.30 35.15 -5.68
C LEU A 149 9.20 35.84 -6.48
N ILE A 150 8.44 36.75 -5.85
CA ILE A 150 7.37 37.50 -6.51
C ILE A 150 7.95 38.41 -7.60
N LYS A 151 9.05 39.11 -7.30
CA LYS A 151 9.77 39.95 -8.27
C LYS A 151 10.25 39.13 -9.46
N GLU A 152 10.96 38.02 -9.23
CA GLU A 152 11.44 37.12 -10.28
C GLU A 152 10.29 36.61 -11.15
N CYS A 153 9.18 36.20 -10.53
CA CYS A 153 7.99 35.72 -11.24
C CYS A 153 7.46 36.78 -12.21
N PHE A 154 7.28 38.02 -11.74
CA PHE A 154 6.75 39.07 -12.57
C PHE A 154 7.71 39.58 -13.63
N GLU A 155 9.00 39.71 -13.33
CA GLU A 155 10.02 40.07 -14.32
C GLU A 155 10.11 39.02 -15.44
N ARG A 156 10.03 37.73 -15.09
CA ARG A 156 9.99 36.63 -16.06
C ARG A 156 8.68 36.62 -16.83
N PHE A 157 7.55 36.86 -16.17
CA PHE A 157 6.25 36.96 -16.83
C PHE A 157 6.24 38.07 -17.88
N ALA A 158 6.79 39.23 -17.53
CA ALA A 158 6.96 40.38 -18.41
C ALA A 158 7.79 40.04 -19.65
N CYS A 159 8.94 39.40 -19.45
CA CYS A 159 9.82 38.96 -20.53
C CYS A 159 9.16 37.93 -21.46
N ASP A 160 8.40 37.00 -20.90
CA ASP A 160 7.85 35.84 -21.60
C ASP A 160 6.40 36.05 -22.08
N TYR A 161 5.80 37.21 -21.82
CA TYR A 161 4.37 37.50 -22.01
C TYR A 161 3.84 37.10 -23.39
N LYS A 162 4.55 37.44 -24.47
CA LYS A 162 4.12 37.12 -25.84
C LYS A 162 4.10 35.61 -26.12
N GLU A 163 5.11 34.91 -25.61
CA GLU A 163 5.25 33.46 -25.77
C GLU A 163 4.15 32.74 -24.98
N ILE A 164 3.93 33.14 -23.72
CA ILE A 164 2.85 32.64 -22.85
C ILE A 164 1.49 32.81 -23.53
N LYS A 165 1.20 34.01 -24.03
CA LYS A 165 -0.06 34.32 -24.70
C LYS A 165 -0.35 33.37 -25.87
N TYR A 166 0.67 33.12 -26.68
CA TYR A 166 0.57 32.26 -27.86
C TYR A 166 0.47 30.77 -27.49
N ALA A 167 1.38 30.27 -26.64
CA ALA A 167 1.48 28.84 -26.33
C ALA A 167 0.27 28.30 -25.56
N PHE A 168 -0.28 29.10 -24.64
CA PHE A 168 -1.38 28.71 -23.75
C PHE A 168 -2.76 29.21 -24.21
N ASP A 169 -2.85 29.97 -25.31
CA ASP A 169 -4.10 30.57 -25.81
C ASP A 169 -4.85 31.37 -24.71
N LEU A 170 -4.07 32.20 -24.00
CA LEU A 170 -4.57 33.03 -22.89
C LEU A 170 -4.89 34.43 -23.39
N ASP A 171 -6.12 34.89 -23.17
CA ASP A 171 -6.49 36.30 -23.39
C ASP A 171 -6.19 37.05 -22.10
N ILE A 172 -4.95 37.50 -21.96
CA ILE A 172 -4.45 38.17 -20.76
C ILE A 172 -4.72 39.68 -20.88
N LYS A 173 -5.76 40.14 -20.18
CA LYS A 173 -6.13 41.56 -20.09
C LYS A 173 -5.85 42.14 -18.71
N ASN A 174 -6.20 41.39 -17.67
CA ASN A 174 -6.00 41.82 -16.29
C ASN A 174 -5.49 40.66 -15.44
N LEU A 175 -4.43 40.88 -14.67
CA LEU A 175 -4.05 40.00 -13.56
C LEU A 175 -4.95 40.31 -12.36
N GLU A 176 -5.75 39.32 -11.97
CA GLU A 176 -6.79 39.46 -10.95
C GLU A 176 -6.42 38.84 -9.60
N ASN A 177 -5.52 37.87 -9.58
CA ASN A 177 -5.03 37.29 -8.33
C ASN A 177 -3.67 36.61 -8.49
N ILE A 178 -3.01 36.39 -7.36
CA ILE A 178 -1.86 35.51 -7.22
C ILE A 178 -2.12 34.53 -6.09
N TRP A 179 -1.78 33.27 -6.30
CA TRP A 179 -1.78 32.23 -5.27
C TRP A 179 -0.34 31.80 -5.05
N LEU A 180 0.08 31.82 -3.78
CA LEU A 180 1.41 31.44 -3.32
C LEU A 180 1.29 30.24 -2.38
N ASP A 181 2.43 29.66 -2.02
CA ASP A 181 2.56 28.53 -1.08
C ASP A 181 1.95 27.23 -1.63
N GLU A 182 2.00 27.06 -2.94
CA GLU A 182 1.62 25.82 -3.63
C GLU A 182 2.81 24.85 -3.59
N GLY A 183 2.97 24.13 -2.48
CA GLY A 183 4.05 23.16 -2.24
C GLY A 183 5.15 23.65 -1.28
N ASP A 184 6.12 22.78 -1.01
CA ASP A 184 7.24 23.07 -0.10
C ASP A 184 8.20 24.12 -0.67
N THR A 185 8.86 24.89 0.20
CA THR A 185 9.87 25.87 -0.22
C THR A 185 11.26 25.26 -0.35
N HIS A 186 11.96 25.66 -1.40
CA HIS A 186 13.31 25.22 -1.76
C HIS A 186 14.16 26.41 -2.20
N ASN A 187 15.48 26.25 -2.27
CA ASN A 187 16.38 27.14 -3.02
C ASN A 187 16.21 28.64 -2.70
N ASP A 188 16.26 28.99 -1.41
CA ASP A 188 16.02 30.35 -0.91
C ASP A 188 14.55 30.76 -1.07
N GLY A 189 13.64 29.93 -0.53
CA GLY A 189 12.22 30.24 -0.41
C GLY A 189 11.40 30.16 -1.70
N LYS A 190 11.93 29.58 -2.77
CA LYS A 190 11.22 29.37 -4.05
C LYS A 190 10.15 28.29 -3.91
N SER A 191 8.96 28.60 -4.42
CA SER A 191 7.81 27.70 -4.53
C SER A 191 6.98 28.06 -5.76
N VAL A 192 6.05 27.18 -6.14
CA VAL A 192 5.16 27.40 -7.29
C VAL A 192 4.23 28.59 -7.02
N ILE A 193 3.99 29.39 -8.07
CA ILE A 193 3.03 30.50 -8.04
C ILE A 193 1.95 30.24 -9.08
N ILE A 194 0.67 30.46 -8.74
CA ILE A 194 -0.43 30.44 -9.71
C ILE A 194 -0.92 31.86 -9.94
N LEU A 195 -0.81 32.32 -11.19
CA LEU A 195 -1.34 33.59 -11.65
C LEU A 195 -2.77 33.40 -12.14
N GLU A 196 -3.70 34.23 -11.66
CA GLU A 196 -5.11 34.21 -12.09
C GLU A 196 -5.43 35.50 -12.83
N PHE A 197 -5.93 35.37 -14.06
CA PHE A 197 -6.29 36.45 -14.95
C PHE A 197 -7.80 36.54 -15.14
N ASN A 198 -8.23 37.54 -15.90
CA ASN A 198 -9.60 37.73 -16.33
C ASN A 198 -10.28 36.42 -16.79
N TYR A 199 -11.58 36.30 -16.48
CA TYR A 199 -12.38 35.11 -16.72
C TYR A 199 -11.89 33.86 -15.95
N LYS A 200 -11.18 34.04 -14.82
CA LYS A 200 -10.62 32.96 -14.00
C LYS A 200 -9.64 32.05 -14.76
N LYS A 201 -9.04 32.54 -15.85
CA LYS A 201 -7.96 31.83 -16.55
C LYS A 201 -6.73 31.80 -15.63
N LYS A 202 -6.02 30.67 -15.57
CA LYS A 202 -4.88 30.49 -14.66
C LYS A 202 -3.64 30.03 -15.41
N LEU A 203 -2.48 30.40 -14.89
CA LEU A 203 -1.16 29.98 -15.35
C LEU A 203 -0.28 29.62 -14.16
N VAL A 204 0.48 28.54 -14.27
CA VAL A 204 1.38 28.07 -13.22
C VAL A 204 2.80 28.52 -13.56
N TYR A 205 3.45 29.19 -12.62
CA TYR A 205 4.87 29.54 -12.66
C TYR A 205 5.65 28.58 -11.76
N LYS A 206 6.63 27.89 -12.34
CA LYS A 206 7.50 26.98 -11.62
C LYS A 206 8.93 27.53 -11.61
N PRO A 207 9.52 27.85 -10.44
CA PRO A 207 10.86 28.45 -10.35
C PRO A 207 11.98 27.40 -10.43
N HIS A 208 11.79 26.38 -11.26
CA HIS A 208 12.75 25.33 -11.58
C HIS A 208 12.63 24.92 -13.06
N THR A 209 13.57 24.12 -13.53
CA THR A 209 13.57 23.64 -14.92
C THR A 209 12.27 22.91 -15.29
N MET A 210 11.81 23.09 -16.54
CA MET A 210 10.70 22.32 -17.12
C MET A 210 11.21 21.24 -18.08
N ALA A 211 12.51 20.90 -18.04
CA ALA A 211 13.07 19.80 -18.81
C ALA A 211 12.34 18.45 -18.54
N PRO A 212 11.89 18.15 -17.30
CA PRO A 212 11.08 16.96 -17.04
C PRO A 212 9.74 16.96 -17.78
N ASP A 213 8.98 18.06 -17.74
CA ASP A 213 7.71 18.22 -18.47
C ASP A 213 7.89 18.10 -19.98
N GLU A 214 8.92 18.77 -20.52
CA GLU A 214 9.23 18.73 -21.94
C GLU A 214 9.61 17.31 -22.39
N SER A 215 10.42 16.61 -21.59
CA SER A 215 10.87 15.25 -21.91
C SER A 215 9.71 14.24 -21.82
N PHE A 216 8.83 14.37 -20.83
CA PHE A 216 7.62 13.56 -20.76
C PHE A 216 6.68 13.83 -21.94
N GLY A 217 6.52 15.10 -22.32
CA GLY A 217 5.77 15.49 -23.50
C GLY A 217 6.32 14.87 -24.78
N LYS A 218 7.64 14.82 -24.95
CA LYS A 218 8.29 14.13 -26.08
C LYS A 218 7.98 12.63 -26.11
N LEU A 219 8.06 11.95 -24.96
CA LEU A 219 7.69 10.54 -24.85
C LEU A 219 6.21 10.31 -25.20
N VAL A 220 5.31 11.09 -24.61
CA VAL A 220 3.87 10.98 -24.85
C VAL A 220 3.51 11.27 -26.31
N ASN A 221 4.13 12.28 -26.93
CA ASN A 221 3.94 12.56 -28.35
C ASN A 221 4.43 11.39 -29.21
N TYR A 222 5.61 10.83 -28.92
CA TYR A 222 6.12 9.65 -29.62
C TYR A 222 5.15 8.46 -29.52
N ILE A 223 4.58 8.21 -28.35
CA ILE A 223 3.57 7.16 -28.13
C ILE A 223 2.29 7.48 -28.92
N ASN A 224 1.75 8.69 -28.82
CA ASN A 224 0.53 9.10 -29.51
C ASN A 224 0.68 9.04 -31.04
N ASP A 225 1.82 9.49 -31.58
CA ASP A 225 2.12 9.49 -33.02
C ASP A 225 2.24 8.08 -33.60
N SER A 226 2.61 7.09 -32.78
CA SER A 226 2.62 5.68 -33.18
C SER A 226 1.22 5.13 -33.48
N ARG A 227 0.17 5.76 -32.93
CA ARG A 227 -1.24 5.31 -32.97
C ARG A 227 -1.45 3.89 -32.44
N TYR A 228 -0.55 3.41 -31.58
CA TYR A 228 -0.64 2.07 -31.00
C TYR A 228 -1.78 1.96 -29.97
N LEU A 229 -1.94 2.99 -29.14
CA LEU A 229 -2.93 2.99 -28.05
C LEU A 229 -4.35 3.25 -28.57
N LYS A 230 -5.35 2.68 -27.88
CA LYS A 230 -6.78 2.93 -28.12
C LYS A 230 -7.14 4.41 -28.05
N CYS A 231 -6.61 5.10 -27.04
CA CYS A 231 -6.90 6.50 -26.74
C CYS A 231 -5.59 7.26 -26.51
N PRO A 232 -5.44 8.49 -27.05
CA PRO A 232 -4.23 9.27 -26.86
C PRO A 232 -4.12 9.78 -25.42
N LEU A 233 -2.88 9.92 -24.94
CA LEU A 233 -2.56 10.53 -23.65
C LEU A 233 -2.52 12.06 -23.74
N LYS A 234 -2.67 12.72 -22.59
CA LYS A 234 -2.60 14.17 -22.45
C LYS A 234 -1.54 14.56 -21.43
N VAL A 235 -0.74 15.56 -21.78
CA VAL A 235 0.22 16.22 -20.88
C VAL A 235 -0.18 17.68 -20.69
N ALA A 236 0.15 18.27 -19.55
CA ALA A 236 0.04 19.71 -19.37
C ALA A 236 1.04 20.41 -20.31
N LYS A 237 0.60 21.45 -21.03
CA LYS A 237 1.54 22.25 -21.82
C LYS A 237 2.55 22.93 -20.90
N ALA A 238 3.79 23.01 -21.32
CA ALA A 238 4.86 23.68 -20.58
C ALA A 238 5.76 24.50 -21.50
N ILE A 239 6.31 25.59 -20.96
CA ILE A 239 7.38 26.39 -21.57
C ILE A 239 8.60 26.27 -20.68
N ASN A 240 9.69 25.74 -21.22
CA ASN A 240 10.96 25.59 -20.51
C ASN A 240 11.89 26.78 -20.81
N LYS A 241 12.29 27.51 -19.76
CA LYS A 241 13.22 28.66 -19.86
C LYS A 241 14.55 28.35 -19.16
N GLY A 242 14.88 27.07 -19.03
CA GLY A 242 16.13 26.58 -18.44
C GLY A 242 16.00 26.37 -16.94
N ARG A 243 16.02 27.46 -16.14
CA ARG A 243 15.98 27.40 -14.66
C ARG A 243 14.62 27.74 -14.05
N TYR A 244 13.64 28.00 -14.89
CA TYR A 244 12.24 28.26 -14.52
C TYR A 244 11.36 27.89 -15.71
N GLY A 245 10.05 27.91 -15.53
CA GLY A 245 9.13 27.88 -16.65
C GLY A 245 7.67 28.08 -16.28
N TRP A 246 6.83 27.86 -17.28
CA TRP A 246 5.40 28.09 -17.22
C TRP A 246 4.66 26.81 -17.57
N GLN A 247 3.56 26.51 -16.88
CA GLN A 247 2.74 25.33 -17.12
C GLN A 247 1.26 25.71 -17.22
N GLU A 248 0.54 25.01 -18.09
CA GLU A 248 -0.91 25.09 -18.19
C GLU A 248 -1.56 24.71 -16.85
N PHE A 249 -2.50 25.54 -16.37
CA PHE A 249 -3.28 25.18 -15.19
C PHE A 249 -4.34 24.13 -15.54
N ILE A 250 -4.17 22.91 -15.04
CA ILE A 250 -5.12 21.83 -15.22
C ILE A 250 -6.20 21.91 -14.12
N LYS A 251 -7.46 21.98 -14.53
CA LYS A 251 -8.60 21.95 -13.60
C LYS A 251 -9.22 20.55 -13.53
N HIS A 252 -9.73 20.17 -12.37
CA HIS A 252 -10.63 19.02 -12.28
C HIS A 252 -11.84 19.20 -13.21
N LYS A 253 -12.23 18.10 -13.87
CA LYS A 253 -13.50 17.98 -14.59
C LYS A 253 -14.07 16.60 -14.35
N GLN A 254 -15.38 16.51 -14.13
CA GLN A 254 -16.07 15.22 -14.13
C GLN A 254 -16.14 14.63 -15.54
N CYS A 255 -16.34 13.31 -15.63
CA CYS A 255 -16.72 12.64 -16.87
C CYS A 255 -18.20 12.91 -17.18
N ASP A 256 -18.54 12.94 -18.47
CA ASP A 256 -19.89 13.20 -18.98
C ASP A 256 -20.68 11.91 -19.24
N ASN A 257 -20.00 10.78 -19.41
CA ASN A 257 -20.61 9.48 -19.70
C ASN A 257 -19.69 8.31 -19.32
N ILE A 258 -20.22 7.09 -19.34
CA ILE A 258 -19.50 5.87 -18.96
C ILE A 258 -18.29 5.61 -19.87
N ASN A 259 -18.35 5.92 -21.17
CA ASN A 259 -17.20 5.71 -22.05
C ASN A 259 -16.00 6.59 -21.64
N GLN A 260 -16.25 7.85 -21.24
CA GLN A 260 -15.19 8.71 -20.72
C GLN A 260 -14.58 8.15 -19.41
N ILE A 261 -15.38 7.50 -18.56
CA ILE A 261 -14.87 6.83 -17.36
C ILE A 261 -13.96 5.67 -17.73
N LYS A 262 -14.41 4.80 -18.64
CA LYS A 262 -13.61 3.68 -19.17
C LYS A 262 -12.31 4.15 -19.80
N ASP A 263 -12.38 5.20 -20.63
CA ASP A 263 -11.21 5.77 -21.29
C ASP A 263 -10.28 6.47 -20.30
N HIS A 264 -10.80 7.04 -19.20
CA HIS A 264 -9.98 7.54 -18.09
C HIS A 264 -9.16 6.40 -17.46
N PHE A 265 -9.82 5.32 -17.06
CA PHE A 265 -9.15 4.19 -16.41
C PHE A 265 -8.23 3.41 -17.35
N TYR A 266 -8.54 3.35 -18.65
CA TYR A 266 -7.59 2.90 -19.67
C TYR A 266 -6.32 3.75 -19.68
N ARG A 267 -6.44 5.09 -19.69
CA ARG A 267 -5.28 5.98 -19.65
C ARG A 267 -4.50 5.87 -18.35
N ILE A 268 -5.15 5.61 -17.21
CA ILE A 268 -4.50 5.26 -15.94
C ILE A 268 -3.61 4.02 -16.12
N GLY A 269 -4.14 2.94 -16.72
CA GLY A 269 -3.37 1.74 -17.02
C GLY A 269 -2.13 2.02 -17.88
N VAL A 270 -2.30 2.80 -18.95
CA VAL A 270 -1.18 3.19 -19.82
C VAL A 270 -0.14 3.99 -19.04
N LEU A 271 -0.54 4.97 -18.23
CA LEU A 271 0.38 5.76 -17.41
C LEU A 271 1.13 4.91 -16.39
N LEU A 272 0.48 3.92 -15.76
CA LEU A 272 1.15 2.97 -14.86
C LEU A 272 2.26 2.19 -15.58
N SER A 273 2.04 1.78 -16.84
CA SER A 273 3.09 1.13 -17.64
C SER A 273 4.27 2.06 -17.90
N ILE A 274 4.01 3.32 -18.26
CA ILE A 274 5.03 4.32 -18.57
C ILE A 274 5.86 4.62 -17.33
N PHE A 275 5.20 4.91 -16.20
CA PHE A 275 5.86 5.26 -14.95
C PHE A 275 6.66 4.11 -14.36
N ASN A 276 6.21 2.85 -14.56
CA ASN A 276 7.03 1.70 -14.22
C ASN A 276 8.29 1.63 -15.09
N ILE A 277 8.14 1.69 -16.41
CA ILE A 277 9.23 1.52 -17.37
C ILE A 277 10.32 2.59 -17.22
N ILE A 278 9.93 3.83 -16.95
CA ILE A 278 10.90 4.93 -16.76
C ILE A 278 11.31 5.12 -15.29
N LYS A 279 10.87 4.22 -14.39
CA LYS A 279 11.18 4.24 -12.95
C LYS A 279 10.80 5.55 -12.26
N SER A 280 9.63 6.08 -12.59
CA SER A 280 9.09 7.28 -11.96
C SER A 280 8.69 7.04 -10.52
N LYS A 281 8.68 8.11 -9.74
CA LYS A 281 8.28 8.13 -8.33
C LYS A 281 7.34 9.31 -8.08
N ASP A 282 6.69 9.28 -6.92
CA ASP A 282 5.99 10.44 -6.34
C ASP A 282 4.70 10.90 -7.03
N PHE A 283 3.95 9.99 -7.67
CA PHE A 283 2.61 10.27 -8.21
C PHE A 283 1.50 10.08 -7.18
N HIS A 284 1.59 10.78 -6.05
CA HIS A 284 0.54 10.80 -5.04
C HIS A 284 -0.69 11.63 -5.49
N TYR A 285 -1.77 11.58 -4.70
CA TYR A 285 -3.09 12.18 -5.01
C TYR A 285 -3.10 13.69 -5.30
N GLU A 286 -2.00 14.42 -5.08
CA GLU A 286 -1.91 15.86 -5.41
C GLU A 286 -1.28 16.10 -6.77
N ASN A 287 -0.49 15.14 -7.28
CA ASN A 287 0.31 15.31 -8.49
C ASN A 287 -0.41 14.83 -9.75
N ILE A 288 -1.64 14.31 -9.62
CA ILE A 288 -2.50 13.91 -10.74
C ILE A 288 -3.87 14.58 -10.60
N ILE A 289 -4.36 15.17 -11.70
CA ILE A 289 -5.70 15.76 -11.77
C ILE A 289 -6.58 14.97 -12.74
N ALA A 290 -7.78 14.60 -12.29
CA ALA A 290 -8.83 14.06 -13.14
C ALA A 290 -9.48 15.18 -13.96
N ASN A 291 -9.10 15.29 -15.23
CA ASN A 291 -9.62 16.27 -16.19
C ASN A 291 -10.59 15.59 -17.18
N GLY A 292 -11.73 15.14 -16.67
CA GLY A 292 -12.70 14.36 -17.44
C GLY A 292 -12.13 12.98 -17.74
N GLU A 293 -12.12 12.59 -19.01
CA GLU A 293 -11.52 11.33 -19.47
C GLU A 293 -9.97 11.29 -19.39
N TYR A 294 -9.31 12.38 -18.99
CA TYR A 294 -7.85 12.48 -18.95
C TYR A 294 -7.32 12.56 -17.50
N PRO A 295 -6.58 11.55 -17.03
CA PRO A 295 -5.71 11.71 -15.85
C PRO A 295 -4.44 12.47 -16.27
N VAL A 296 -4.24 13.67 -15.73
CA VAL A 296 -3.12 14.54 -16.13
C VAL A 296 -2.14 14.69 -14.98
N PRO A 297 -0.90 14.18 -15.10
CA PRO A 297 0.19 14.51 -14.18
C PRO A 297 0.52 16.00 -14.28
N ILE A 298 0.62 16.68 -13.14
CA ILE A 298 0.90 18.11 -13.06
C ILE A 298 2.25 18.43 -12.43
N ASP A 299 2.83 17.48 -11.70
CA ASP A 299 4.19 17.61 -11.18
C ASP A 299 5.08 16.48 -11.68
N LEU A 300 6.13 16.86 -12.40
CA LEU A 300 6.98 15.95 -13.16
C LEU A 300 8.46 16.11 -12.80
N GLU A 301 8.80 16.96 -11.83
CA GLU A 301 10.20 17.21 -11.49
C GLU A 301 10.95 15.96 -10.99
N THR A 302 10.22 14.99 -10.42
CA THR A 302 10.69 13.68 -9.94
C THR A 302 10.39 12.54 -10.91
N ILE A 303 9.95 12.83 -12.15
CA ILE A 303 9.53 11.81 -13.13
C ILE A 303 10.63 10.78 -13.42
N LEU A 304 11.90 11.19 -13.38
CA LEU A 304 13.03 10.28 -13.44
C LEU A 304 13.84 10.39 -12.15
N SER A 305 13.97 9.28 -11.46
CA SER A 305 14.70 9.19 -10.20
C SER A 305 15.86 8.20 -10.32
N ASN A 306 16.95 8.51 -9.63
CA ASN A 306 18.10 7.65 -9.51
C ASN A 306 18.24 7.15 -8.07
N SER A 307 18.79 5.95 -7.90
CA SER A 307 19.06 5.38 -6.58
C SER A 307 20.56 5.20 -6.43
N LYS A 308 21.13 5.77 -5.36
CA LYS A 308 22.54 5.59 -5.02
C LYS A 308 22.89 4.10 -4.93
N ASN A 309 22.01 3.40 -4.21
CA ASN A 309 22.05 1.98 -4.02
C ASN A 309 20.87 1.42 -4.82
N GLU A 310 20.96 1.35 -6.16
CA GLU A 310 20.59 0.05 -6.74
C GLU A 310 21.49 -0.92 -5.99
N LEU A 311 20.95 -1.52 -4.91
CA LEU A 311 21.70 -2.28 -3.91
C LEU A 311 22.82 -2.98 -4.65
N SER A 312 24.05 -2.57 -4.32
CA SER A 312 25.23 -3.06 -5.00
C SER A 312 25.16 -4.58 -5.07
N VAL A 313 25.95 -5.16 -5.97
CA VAL A 313 26.16 -6.60 -6.16
C VAL A 313 26.69 -7.31 -4.88
N HIS A 314 26.53 -6.71 -3.70
CA HIS A 314 26.73 -7.29 -2.38
C HIS A 314 25.51 -8.11 -1.95
N GLU A 315 25.78 -9.13 -1.16
CA GLU A 315 24.79 -10.05 -0.57
C GLU A 315 23.72 -9.24 0.17
N TYR A 316 22.48 -9.27 -0.32
CA TYR A 316 21.32 -8.64 0.33
C TYR A 316 20.27 -9.70 0.67
N GLY A 317 19.59 -9.47 1.80
CA GLY A 317 18.55 -10.35 2.30
C GLY A 317 17.26 -10.27 1.49
N LEU A 318 16.33 -11.15 1.84
CA LEU A 318 15.02 -11.26 1.23
C LEU A 318 14.16 -10.04 1.58
N ALA A 319 14.30 -9.44 2.76
CA ALA A 319 13.58 -8.21 3.12
C ALA A 319 13.93 -7.05 2.17
N GLU A 320 15.22 -6.87 1.88
CA GLU A 320 15.69 -5.89 0.90
C GLU A 320 15.24 -6.24 -0.53
N ALA A 321 15.19 -7.54 -0.88
CA ALA A 321 14.68 -7.99 -2.17
C ALA A 321 13.20 -7.59 -2.37
N PHE A 322 12.36 -7.70 -1.33
CA PHE A 322 10.98 -7.22 -1.38
C PHE A 322 10.88 -5.71 -1.55
N VAL A 323 11.67 -4.93 -0.81
CA VAL A 323 11.69 -3.47 -0.98
C VAL A 323 12.08 -3.08 -2.41
N LYS A 324 13.07 -3.78 -2.97
CA LYS A 324 13.51 -3.59 -4.36
C LYS A 324 12.41 -3.97 -5.36
N GLU A 325 11.74 -5.09 -5.14
CA GLU A 325 10.61 -5.51 -5.97
C GLU A 325 9.52 -4.43 -6.01
N ILE A 326 9.10 -3.94 -4.84
CA ILE A 326 8.10 -2.87 -4.73
C ILE A 326 8.58 -1.59 -5.43
N ASP A 327 9.81 -1.13 -5.16
CA ASP A 327 10.38 0.09 -5.78
C ASP A 327 10.50 -0.02 -7.30
N GLN A 328 10.74 -1.22 -7.85
CA GLN A 328 10.89 -1.47 -9.29
C GLN A 328 9.59 -1.85 -10.00
N SER A 329 8.48 -1.92 -9.26
CA SER A 329 7.15 -2.24 -9.76
C SER A 329 6.28 -0.99 -9.92
N ILE A 330 5.03 -1.18 -10.35
CA ILE A 330 4.03 -0.09 -10.39
C ILE A 330 3.81 0.57 -9.02
N TYR A 331 4.09 -0.13 -7.92
CA TYR A 331 4.01 0.44 -6.58
C TYR A 331 5.04 1.56 -6.37
N GLY A 332 6.23 1.48 -6.98
CA GLY A 332 7.28 2.49 -6.87
C GLY A 332 6.85 3.88 -7.38
N SER A 333 5.86 3.94 -8.27
CA SER A 333 5.31 5.20 -8.78
C SER A 333 4.50 5.99 -7.75
N LEU A 334 4.02 5.34 -6.68
CA LEU A 334 3.00 5.87 -5.75
C LEU A 334 1.65 6.21 -6.41
N MET A 335 1.44 5.85 -7.67
CA MET A 335 0.18 6.12 -8.39
C MET A 335 -0.94 5.16 -7.95
N ILE A 336 -0.61 3.93 -7.56
CA ILE A 336 -1.55 2.86 -7.17
C ILE A 336 -1.61 2.69 -5.64
N PRO A 337 -2.75 2.25 -5.04
CA PRO A 337 -2.87 2.03 -3.60
C PRO A 337 -1.75 1.18 -2.98
N GLN A 338 -1.28 1.59 -1.80
CA GLN A 338 -0.11 1.02 -1.12
C GLN A 338 -0.49 0.23 0.14
N ASN A 339 -1.55 -0.59 0.10
CA ASN A 339 -1.94 -1.43 1.24
C ASN A 339 -1.04 -2.68 1.38
N LEU A 340 0.23 -2.40 1.63
CA LEU A 340 1.33 -3.37 1.71
C LEU A 340 1.60 -3.73 3.18
N GLU A 341 1.82 -5.00 3.48
CA GLU A 341 2.07 -5.46 4.86
C GLU A 341 3.39 -4.93 5.44
N MET A 342 4.40 -4.82 4.59
CA MET A 342 5.75 -4.35 4.95
C MET A 342 5.82 -2.84 5.23
N PHE A 343 4.80 -2.06 4.86
CA PHE A 343 4.76 -0.61 5.07
C PHE A 343 3.54 -0.22 5.90
N LYS A 344 3.75 0.52 6.99
CA LYS A 344 2.65 1.04 7.81
C LYS A 344 2.28 2.44 7.36
N PHE A 345 1.37 2.52 6.39
CA PHE A 345 0.68 3.77 6.07
C PHE A 345 -0.68 3.78 6.78
N SER A 346 -0.99 4.88 7.48
CA SER A 346 -2.33 5.11 8.05
C SER A 346 -3.35 5.55 7.01
N VAL A 347 -2.88 5.95 5.83
CA VAL A 347 -3.61 6.67 4.78
C VAL A 347 -3.05 6.24 3.42
N ASP A 348 -3.94 5.94 2.47
CA ASP A 348 -3.64 5.76 1.05
C ASP A 348 -3.29 7.12 0.45
N LEU A 349 -2.03 7.23 0.03
CA LEU A 349 -1.49 8.41 -0.63
C LEU A 349 -1.56 8.29 -2.16
N SER A 350 -2.15 7.22 -2.69
CA SER A 350 -2.06 6.90 -4.11
C SER A 350 -2.66 7.95 -5.03
N GLY A 351 -2.02 8.13 -6.19
CA GLY A 351 -2.51 9.02 -7.25
C GLY A 351 -3.95 8.75 -7.67
N ILE A 352 -4.41 7.50 -7.73
CA ILE A 352 -5.72 7.17 -8.33
C ILE A 352 -6.87 7.01 -7.34
N ASN A 353 -6.57 6.77 -6.06
CA ASN A 353 -7.59 6.49 -5.05
C ASN A 353 -7.40 7.31 -3.75
N GLY A 354 -6.17 7.76 -3.47
CA GLY A 354 -5.84 8.53 -2.27
C GLY A 354 -6.58 9.87 -2.19
N GLY A 355 -6.50 10.48 -1.01
CA GLY A 355 -7.11 11.81 -0.76
C GLY A 355 -8.57 11.79 -0.28
N SER A 356 -9.02 10.71 0.37
CA SER A 356 -10.31 10.70 1.09
C SER A 356 -10.29 9.81 2.33
N TYR A 357 -10.58 10.40 3.50
CA TYR A 357 -10.65 9.69 4.78
C TYR A 357 -11.74 10.25 5.68
N GLU A 358 -12.36 9.37 6.48
CA GLU A 358 -13.37 9.75 7.47
C GLU A 358 -12.74 10.46 8.67
N ALA A 359 -13.50 11.36 9.29
CA ALA A 359 -13.05 12.33 10.30
C ALA A 359 -12.63 11.75 11.68
N GLN A 360 -12.28 10.46 11.78
CA GLN A 360 -12.00 9.80 13.07
C GLN A 360 -10.74 8.93 13.08
N SER A 361 -10.05 8.79 11.94
CA SER A 361 -8.92 7.85 11.79
C SER A 361 -7.54 8.50 11.81
N ILE A 362 -7.43 9.83 11.68
CA ILE A 362 -6.15 10.54 11.59
C ILE A 362 -6.03 11.58 12.68
N GLU A 363 -4.97 11.50 13.49
CA GLU A 363 -4.62 12.51 14.50
C GLU A 363 -3.74 13.61 13.88
N PHE A 364 -4.16 14.86 14.03
CA PHE A 364 -3.43 16.06 13.68
C PHE A 364 -3.11 16.86 14.94
N THR A 365 -1.97 17.56 14.95
CA THR A 365 -1.66 18.56 15.98
C THR A 365 -2.14 19.93 15.50
N ARG A 366 -3.09 20.55 16.20
CA ARG A 366 -3.63 21.88 15.84
C ARG A 366 -3.54 22.87 17.00
N ILE A 367 -3.51 24.16 16.66
CA ILE A 367 -3.68 25.23 17.64
C ILE A 367 -5.17 25.39 17.91
N LEU A 368 -5.55 25.35 19.19
CA LEU A 368 -6.91 25.63 19.66
C LEU A 368 -6.91 26.84 20.59
N ASN A 369 -8.11 27.30 20.96
CA ASN A 369 -8.33 28.44 21.86
C ASN A 369 -7.65 29.74 21.40
N THR A 370 -7.55 29.95 20.08
CA THR A 370 -7.04 31.19 19.48
C THR A 370 -7.80 32.40 20.03
N GLY A 371 -7.09 33.50 20.31
CA GLY A 371 -7.69 34.71 20.89
C GLY A 371 -7.87 34.66 22.41
N THR A 372 -7.30 33.66 23.08
CA THR A 372 -7.39 33.50 24.54
C THR A 372 -6.02 33.20 25.15
N ASP A 373 -5.87 33.44 26.45
CA ASP A 373 -4.67 33.08 27.20
C ASP A 373 -4.53 31.56 27.48
N GLU A 374 -5.40 30.76 26.86
CA GLU A 374 -5.41 29.29 26.84
C GLU A 374 -5.02 28.74 25.45
N ILE A 375 -4.59 29.62 24.52
CA ILE A 375 -4.11 29.24 23.20
C ILE A 375 -2.97 28.21 23.31
N GLY A 376 -3.12 27.06 22.64
CA GLY A 376 -2.19 25.95 22.80
C GLY A 376 -2.38 24.86 21.76
N TYR A 377 -1.50 23.87 21.77
CA TYR A 377 -1.56 22.72 20.86
C TYR A 377 -2.36 21.58 21.47
N GLU A 378 -3.28 21.03 20.69
CA GLU A 378 -4.00 19.80 21.02
C GLU A 378 -3.94 18.81 19.85
N ARG A 379 -3.99 17.52 20.18
CA ARG A 379 -4.18 16.46 19.20
C ARG A 379 -5.67 16.33 18.92
N VAL A 380 -6.04 16.53 17.67
CA VAL A 380 -7.42 16.45 17.20
C VAL A 380 -7.54 15.40 16.10
N LYS A 381 -8.68 14.71 16.06
CA LYS A 381 -9.01 13.82 14.94
C LYS A 381 -9.69 14.62 13.84
N ASP A 382 -9.23 14.50 12.60
CA ASP A 382 -9.86 15.15 11.45
C ASP A 382 -9.72 14.31 10.17
N SER A 383 -10.39 14.75 9.10
CA SER A 383 -10.38 14.17 7.76
C SER A 383 -9.43 14.89 6.81
N ILE A 384 -8.94 14.16 5.81
CA ILE A 384 -8.34 14.78 4.63
C ILE A 384 -9.48 15.13 3.67
N GLY A 385 -9.62 16.41 3.35
CA GLY A 385 -10.63 16.89 2.40
C GLY A 385 -10.44 16.31 1.00
N GLU A 386 -11.52 16.27 0.21
CA GLU A 386 -11.50 15.71 -1.14
C GLU A 386 -10.46 16.39 -2.04
N LYS A 387 -9.73 15.57 -2.80
CA LYS A 387 -8.69 16.01 -3.75
C LYS A 387 -9.14 15.88 -5.20
N GLN A 388 -8.36 16.44 -6.13
CA GLN A 388 -8.72 16.59 -7.55
C GLN A 388 -8.29 15.40 -8.43
N ASN A 389 -7.80 14.32 -7.83
CA ASN A 389 -7.30 13.14 -8.54
C ASN A 389 -8.38 12.12 -8.90
N ARG A 390 -9.48 12.06 -8.14
CA ARG A 390 -10.51 11.03 -8.30
C ARG A 390 -11.51 11.38 -9.41
N VAL A 391 -11.88 10.36 -10.18
CA VAL A 391 -12.89 10.46 -11.23
C VAL A 391 -14.26 10.74 -10.60
N LYS A 392 -14.98 11.69 -11.17
CA LYS A 392 -16.37 11.97 -10.80
C LYS A 392 -17.29 11.79 -12.00
N TYR A 393 -18.50 11.31 -11.75
CA TYR A 393 -19.60 11.22 -12.70
C TYR A 393 -20.91 11.55 -11.99
N ASN A 394 -21.71 12.47 -12.55
CA ASN A 394 -22.93 12.98 -11.93
C ASN A 394 -22.74 13.44 -10.46
N GLY A 395 -21.62 14.12 -10.19
CA GLY A 395 -21.27 14.61 -8.85
C GLY A 395 -20.79 13.55 -7.85
N LYS A 396 -20.78 12.26 -8.21
CA LYS A 396 -20.32 11.16 -7.35
C LYS A 396 -18.93 10.69 -7.75
N VAL A 397 -18.12 10.27 -6.78
CA VAL A 397 -16.84 9.62 -7.03
C VAL A 397 -17.11 8.23 -7.63
N VAL A 398 -16.35 7.88 -8.67
CA VAL A 398 -16.43 6.56 -9.30
C VAL A 398 -15.51 5.59 -8.54
N GLU A 399 -16.00 4.39 -8.26
CA GLU A 399 -15.23 3.34 -7.57
C GLU A 399 -14.25 2.67 -8.54
N LEU A 400 -12.97 2.67 -8.18
CA LEU A 400 -11.88 2.09 -8.97
C LEU A 400 -12.09 0.60 -9.27
N GLN A 401 -12.71 -0.11 -8.33
CA GLN A 401 -12.93 -1.56 -8.34
C GLN A 401 -13.82 -2.03 -9.50
N GLU A 402 -14.68 -1.15 -10.03
CA GLU A 402 -15.58 -1.44 -11.15
C GLU A 402 -14.89 -1.35 -12.54
N TYR A 403 -13.66 -0.83 -12.60
CA TYR A 403 -12.97 -0.51 -13.87
C TYR A 403 -11.59 -1.19 -14.00
N ILE A 404 -11.37 -2.28 -13.26
CA ILE A 404 -10.16 -3.10 -13.37
C ILE A 404 -9.86 -3.56 -14.80
N PRO A 405 -10.82 -4.00 -15.63
CA PRO A 405 -10.48 -4.51 -16.96
C PRO A 405 -10.04 -3.37 -17.90
N ASP A 406 -10.54 -2.15 -17.71
CA ASP A 406 -10.08 -0.98 -18.45
C ASP A 406 -8.63 -0.61 -18.07
N ILE A 407 -8.29 -0.64 -16.77
CA ILE A 407 -6.92 -0.41 -16.27
C ILE A 407 -5.97 -1.49 -16.77
N GLU A 408 -6.37 -2.76 -16.66
CA GLU A 408 -5.59 -3.90 -17.15
C GLU A 408 -5.31 -3.78 -18.64
N LYS A 409 -6.33 -3.43 -19.43
CA LYS A 409 -6.16 -3.28 -20.88
C LYS A 409 -5.19 -2.14 -21.20
N GLY A 410 -5.30 -1.00 -20.52
CA GLY A 410 -4.36 0.11 -20.69
C GLY A 410 -2.93 -0.23 -20.29
N LEU A 411 -2.76 -0.92 -19.16
CA LEU A 411 -1.46 -1.38 -18.67
C LEU A 411 -0.82 -2.37 -19.64
N SER A 412 -1.61 -3.31 -20.15
CA SER A 412 -1.16 -4.31 -21.12
C SER A 412 -0.74 -3.67 -22.44
N ASP A 413 -1.58 -2.81 -23.03
CA ASP A 413 -1.27 -2.12 -24.29
C ASP A 413 -0.04 -1.22 -24.15
N GLY A 414 0.11 -0.56 -23.01
CA GLY A 414 1.29 0.26 -22.73
C GLY A 414 2.58 -0.56 -22.67
N TYR A 415 2.56 -1.72 -22.00
CA TYR A 415 3.69 -2.66 -22.00
C TYR A 415 4.00 -3.22 -23.39
N ASP A 416 2.98 -3.63 -24.13
CA ASP A 416 3.16 -4.18 -25.48
C ASP A 416 3.79 -3.15 -26.42
N PHE A 417 3.41 -1.86 -26.30
CA PHE A 417 4.08 -0.77 -27.01
C PHE A 417 5.59 -0.73 -26.73
N PHE A 418 6.00 -0.81 -25.45
CA PHE A 418 7.43 -0.77 -25.08
C PHE A 418 8.18 -2.01 -25.56
N ILE A 419 7.56 -3.19 -25.50
CA ILE A 419 8.15 -4.44 -25.97
C ILE A 419 8.41 -4.38 -27.48
N GLU A 420 7.42 -3.93 -28.26
CA GLU A 420 7.51 -3.87 -29.72
C GLU A 420 8.41 -2.74 -30.24
N ASN A 421 8.51 -1.62 -29.52
CA ASN A 421 9.29 -0.45 -29.94
C ASN A 421 10.64 -0.32 -29.21
N LYS A 422 11.07 -1.38 -28.51
CA LYS A 422 12.21 -1.41 -27.59
C LYS A 422 13.49 -0.79 -28.17
N GLU A 423 13.98 -1.33 -29.28
CA GLU A 423 15.27 -0.91 -29.86
C GLU A 423 15.27 0.56 -30.31
N LYS A 424 14.19 0.97 -30.99
CA LYS A 424 14.05 2.34 -31.50
C LYS A 424 13.93 3.34 -30.35
N LEU A 425 13.14 3.02 -29.32
CA LEU A 425 13.00 3.91 -28.17
C LEU A 425 14.32 4.05 -27.39
N ILE A 426 15.04 2.95 -27.17
CA ILE A 426 16.38 2.99 -26.55
C ILE A 426 17.31 3.91 -27.33
N SER A 427 17.36 3.78 -28.67
CA SER A 427 18.19 4.67 -29.51
C SER A 427 17.79 6.14 -29.36
N LEU A 428 16.49 6.46 -29.37
CA LEU A 428 16.03 7.84 -29.18
C LEU A 428 16.37 8.40 -27.79
N ILE A 429 16.32 7.56 -26.75
CA ILE A 429 16.69 7.95 -25.39
C ILE A 429 18.21 8.20 -25.29
N MET A 430 19.03 7.29 -25.80
CA MET A 430 20.49 7.43 -25.78
C MET A 430 20.98 8.63 -26.61
N ASP A 431 20.28 8.98 -27.68
CA ASP A 431 20.54 10.17 -28.50
C ASP A 431 20.07 11.49 -27.83
N GLY A 432 19.46 11.43 -26.64
CA GLY A 432 18.92 12.61 -25.94
C GLY A 432 17.68 13.22 -26.62
N LYS A 433 17.00 12.47 -27.50
CA LYS A 433 15.81 12.95 -28.24
C LYS A 433 14.52 12.85 -27.44
N VAL A 434 14.48 11.99 -26.43
CA VAL A 434 13.33 11.83 -25.52
C VAL A 434 13.60 12.54 -24.20
N PHE A 435 14.63 12.10 -23.48
CA PHE A 435 15.00 12.63 -22.17
C PHE A 435 16.29 13.43 -22.25
N SER A 436 16.29 14.59 -21.59
CA SER A 436 17.47 15.46 -21.44
C SER A 436 17.30 16.35 -20.21
N GLY A 437 18.37 17.01 -19.77
CA GLY A 437 18.31 18.02 -18.72
C GLY A 437 18.49 17.48 -17.29
N GLU A 438 17.89 18.20 -16.34
CA GLU A 438 18.09 18.02 -14.89
C GLU A 438 16.79 17.53 -14.24
N TYR A 439 16.90 16.58 -13.31
CA TYR A 439 15.76 15.92 -12.64
C TYR A 439 15.95 15.95 -11.12
N ARG A 440 14.90 16.32 -10.38
CA ARG A 440 14.91 16.38 -8.91
C ARG A 440 15.11 14.99 -8.32
N GLN A 441 15.99 14.88 -7.34
CA GLN A 441 16.30 13.65 -6.62
C GLN A 441 15.86 13.75 -5.17
N VAL A 442 14.80 13.04 -4.80
CA VAL A 442 14.29 12.99 -3.42
C VAL A 442 15.06 11.94 -2.62
N LEU A 443 16.13 12.36 -1.95
CA LEU A 443 17.00 11.45 -1.18
C LEU A 443 16.41 11.03 0.17
N ARG A 444 15.40 11.75 0.64
CA ARG A 444 14.65 11.50 1.86
C ARG A 444 13.26 12.09 1.69
N ALA A 445 12.22 11.38 2.14
CA ALA A 445 10.85 11.86 2.08
C ALA A 445 10.70 13.24 2.72
N THR A 446 10.03 14.17 2.03
CA THR A 446 9.90 15.57 2.44
C THR A 446 9.26 15.73 3.82
N ALA A 447 8.26 14.90 4.15
CA ALA A 447 7.63 14.88 5.46
C ALA A 447 8.61 14.71 6.63
N ASN A 448 9.76 14.04 6.42
CA ASN A 448 10.79 13.93 7.45
C ASN A 448 11.53 15.27 7.64
N TYR A 449 11.84 16.00 6.56
CA TYR A 449 12.44 17.33 6.66
C TYR A 449 11.50 18.32 7.32
N VAL A 450 10.21 18.29 6.98
CA VAL A 450 9.19 19.15 7.61
C VAL A 450 9.12 18.91 9.13
N LYS A 451 9.22 17.65 9.59
CA LYS A 451 9.30 17.34 11.04
C LYS A 451 10.54 17.93 11.70
N PHE A 452 11.69 17.90 11.02
CA PHE A 452 12.92 18.52 11.53
C PHE A 452 12.79 20.05 11.60
N ILE A 453 12.23 20.68 10.57
CA ILE A 453 11.93 22.12 10.54
C ILE A 453 11.01 22.50 11.71
N ASP A 454 9.90 21.77 11.87
CA ASP A 454 8.93 22.02 12.94
C ASP A 454 9.53 21.84 14.34
N ALA A 455 10.42 20.85 14.53
CA ALA A 455 11.15 20.68 15.77
C ALA A 455 12.16 21.82 16.00
N ALA A 456 12.85 22.27 14.96
CA ALA A 456 13.91 23.28 15.03
C ALA A 456 13.41 24.71 15.30
N ILE A 457 12.10 24.96 15.19
CA ILE A 457 11.45 26.23 15.58
C ILE A 457 10.89 26.21 17.02
N HIS A 458 11.17 25.16 17.80
CA HIS A 458 10.81 25.13 19.22
C HIS A 458 11.62 26.18 20.01
N PRO A 459 11.04 26.86 21.03
CA PRO A 459 11.70 27.98 21.73
C PRO A 459 13.08 27.66 22.32
N VAL A 460 13.33 26.40 22.68
CA VAL A 460 14.64 25.93 23.18
C VAL A 460 15.74 26.03 22.12
N TYR A 461 15.40 25.91 20.83
CA TYR A 461 16.35 25.87 19.72
C TYR A 461 16.44 27.18 18.93
N THR A 462 15.69 28.21 19.31
CA THR A 462 15.67 29.50 18.62
C THR A 462 16.50 30.59 19.31
N ASN A 463 16.98 30.32 20.52
CA ASN A 463 17.85 31.21 21.30
C ASN A 463 19.24 31.37 20.66
N ASP A 464 19.72 30.36 19.93
CA ASP A 464 21.01 30.39 19.25
C ASP A 464 21.09 29.34 18.13
N PHE A 465 21.97 29.56 17.15
CA PHE A 465 22.12 28.66 15.99
C PHE A 465 22.77 27.32 16.34
N GLU A 466 23.61 27.23 17.37
CA GLU A 466 24.24 25.97 17.78
C GLU A 466 23.18 24.97 18.26
N SER A 467 22.23 25.46 19.05
CA SER A 467 21.06 24.71 19.52
C SER A 467 20.17 24.24 18.36
N ARG A 468 19.93 25.08 17.35
CA ARG A 468 19.21 24.68 16.13
C ARG A 468 19.95 23.58 15.36
N ILE A 469 21.27 23.71 15.18
CA ILE A 469 22.10 22.73 14.47
C ILE A 469 22.06 21.36 15.16
N LYS A 470 22.01 21.31 16.50
CA LYS A 470 21.89 20.05 17.25
C LYS A 470 20.65 19.23 16.84
N VAL A 471 19.54 19.87 16.49
CA VAL A 471 18.34 19.19 15.97
C VAL A 471 18.60 18.56 14.61
N PHE A 472 19.28 19.26 13.70
CA PHE A 472 19.56 18.71 12.37
C PHE A 472 20.71 17.69 12.36
N ASN A 473 21.60 17.70 13.36
CA ASN A 473 22.67 16.70 13.48
C ASN A 473 22.13 15.27 13.62
N TYR A 474 20.87 15.07 14.01
CA TYR A 474 20.24 13.74 13.97
C TYR A 474 20.14 13.16 12.54
N LEU A 475 20.23 13.97 11.48
CA LEU A 475 20.25 13.51 10.09
C LEU A 475 21.48 12.67 9.74
N TYR A 476 22.57 12.82 10.50
CA TYR A 476 23.75 11.95 10.39
C TYR A 476 23.42 10.49 10.70
N GLY A 477 22.39 10.22 11.52
CA GLY A 477 21.95 8.88 11.90
C GLY A 477 23.00 8.09 12.71
N LYS A 478 22.77 6.79 12.86
CA LYS A 478 23.70 5.85 13.51
C LYS A 478 24.53 5.12 12.44
N GLY A 479 25.85 5.01 12.62
CA GLY A 479 26.75 4.27 11.72
C GLY A 479 28.03 5.04 11.35
N GLN A 480 28.91 4.38 10.59
CA GLN A 480 30.16 5.00 10.13
C GLN A 480 29.87 6.14 9.14
N LEU A 481 30.46 7.31 9.41
CA LEU A 481 30.30 8.50 8.57
C LEU A 481 31.42 8.55 7.52
N THR A 482 31.08 8.17 6.28
CA THR A 482 31.94 8.45 5.12
C THR A 482 31.97 9.95 4.82
N ASP A 483 33.05 10.44 4.21
CA ASP A 483 33.17 11.87 3.89
C ASP A 483 32.12 12.33 2.88
N GLU A 484 31.73 11.45 1.96
CA GLU A 484 30.62 11.68 1.04
C GLU A 484 29.29 11.85 1.79
N ARG A 485 28.97 10.96 2.75
CA ARG A 485 27.76 11.07 3.58
C ARG A 485 27.79 12.36 4.40
N LYS A 486 28.94 12.74 4.97
CA LYS A 486 29.08 14.01 5.70
C LYS A 486 28.81 15.20 4.79
N THR A 487 29.38 15.20 3.59
CA THR A 487 29.20 16.27 2.61
C THR A 487 27.73 16.42 2.22
N ARG A 488 27.05 15.31 1.91
CA ARG A 488 25.62 15.29 1.60
C ARG A 488 24.77 15.79 2.76
N VAL A 489 24.98 15.27 3.98
CA VAL A 489 24.20 15.67 5.16
C VAL A 489 24.46 17.13 5.54
N ASN A 490 25.70 17.63 5.42
CA ASN A 490 25.98 19.04 5.61
C ASN A 490 25.21 19.91 4.62
N SER A 491 25.09 19.48 3.37
CA SER A 491 24.26 20.18 2.38
C SER A 491 22.77 20.15 2.72
N GLU A 492 22.24 19.03 3.26
CA GLU A 492 20.88 18.97 3.82
C GLU A 492 20.73 20.02 4.96
N ILE A 493 21.67 20.04 5.91
CA ILE A 493 21.66 20.94 7.07
C ILE A 493 21.72 22.42 6.64
N ASN A 494 22.58 22.77 5.68
CA ASN A 494 22.73 24.14 5.18
C ASN A 494 21.42 24.72 4.65
N GLN A 495 20.62 23.89 3.97
CA GLN A 495 19.31 24.28 3.43
C GLN A 495 18.25 24.36 4.54
N LEU A 496 18.21 23.37 5.43
CA LEU A 496 17.29 23.36 6.58
C LEU A 496 17.50 24.53 7.56
N LEU A 497 18.74 25.02 7.67
CA LEU A 497 19.05 26.21 8.46
C LEU A 497 18.29 27.45 7.96
N LYS A 498 18.02 27.55 6.66
CA LYS A 498 17.20 28.60 6.04
C LYS A 498 15.69 28.32 6.09
N ASN A 499 15.29 27.21 6.70
CA ASN A 499 13.91 26.71 6.75
C ASN A 499 13.36 26.25 5.39
N ASP A 500 14.25 25.86 4.48
CA ASP A 500 13.89 25.24 3.21
C ASP A 500 14.05 23.72 3.28
N VAL A 501 13.20 23.00 2.55
CA VAL A 501 13.38 21.57 2.35
C VAL A 501 14.56 21.35 1.39
N PRO A 502 15.52 20.45 1.71
CA PRO A 502 16.66 20.18 0.85
C PRO A 502 16.26 19.78 -0.57
N TYR A 503 16.90 20.40 -1.56
CA TYR A 503 16.70 20.16 -2.98
C TYR A 503 17.97 19.64 -3.61
N PHE A 504 17.87 18.43 -4.18
CA PHE A 504 18.94 17.80 -4.93
C PHE A 504 18.46 17.47 -6.34
N TRP A 505 19.39 17.40 -7.28
CA TRP A 505 19.11 17.07 -8.67
C TRP A 505 20.28 16.32 -9.31
N ALA A 506 19.99 15.60 -10.38
CA ALA A 506 20.98 14.91 -11.20
C ALA A 506 20.70 15.20 -12.69
N LYS A 507 21.76 15.19 -13.51
CA LYS A 507 21.59 15.22 -14.95
C LYS A 507 21.26 13.82 -15.46
N PHE A 508 20.56 13.77 -16.59
CA PHE A 508 20.10 12.51 -17.19
C PHE A 508 21.23 11.49 -17.43
N ASP A 509 22.40 11.96 -17.84
CA ASP A 509 23.52 11.18 -18.34
C ASP A 509 24.80 11.31 -17.48
N THR A 510 24.67 11.71 -16.21
CA THR A 510 25.80 11.80 -15.28
C THR A 510 25.61 10.95 -14.04
N HIS A 511 26.73 10.63 -13.39
CA HIS A 511 26.79 9.94 -12.09
C HIS A 511 26.74 10.90 -10.89
N ASP A 512 26.70 12.20 -11.16
CA ASP A 512 26.84 13.24 -10.14
C ASP A 512 25.51 13.56 -9.46
N LEU A 513 25.58 13.84 -8.16
CA LEU A 513 24.49 14.43 -7.40
C LEU A 513 24.82 15.90 -7.13
N HIS A 514 23.91 16.78 -7.53
CA HIS A 514 24.02 18.21 -7.29
C HIS A 514 23.03 18.66 -6.22
N SER A 515 23.43 19.67 -5.47
CA SER A 515 22.60 20.32 -4.46
C SER A 515 22.38 21.79 -4.82
N ALA A 516 21.28 22.34 -4.35
CA ALA A 516 20.95 23.75 -4.51
C ALA A 516 21.95 24.72 -3.87
N ASP A 517 22.67 24.29 -2.82
CA ASP A 517 23.69 25.10 -2.17
C ASP A 517 25.02 25.17 -2.95
N GLY A 518 25.08 24.57 -4.15
CA GLY A 518 26.25 24.51 -5.01
C GLY A 518 27.14 23.28 -4.76
N THR A 519 26.84 22.46 -3.75
CA THR A 519 27.55 21.21 -3.51
C THR A 519 27.36 20.24 -4.67
N CYS A 520 28.46 19.63 -5.13
CA CYS A 520 28.45 18.58 -6.14
C CYS A 520 29.17 17.35 -5.57
N LEU A 521 28.45 16.24 -5.43
CA LEU A 521 29.01 14.95 -5.08
C LEU A 521 29.29 14.18 -6.38
N LYS A 522 30.56 14.08 -6.73
CA LYS A 522 31.02 13.37 -7.93
C LYS A 522 30.86 11.86 -7.78
N ASP A 523 30.48 11.20 -8.87
CA ASP A 523 30.31 9.74 -8.94
C ASP A 523 29.45 9.18 -7.79
N TYR A 524 28.43 9.96 -7.40
CA TYR A 524 27.53 9.59 -6.31
C TYR A 524 26.70 8.35 -6.66
N TYR A 525 26.24 8.26 -7.91
CA TYR A 525 25.43 7.17 -8.42
C TYR A 525 26.27 6.15 -9.21
N GLN A 526 26.01 4.86 -9.00
CA GLN A 526 26.69 3.79 -9.76
C GLN A 526 26.27 3.74 -11.23
N ARG A 527 25.02 4.12 -11.51
CA ARG A 527 24.46 4.21 -12.86
C ARG A 527 23.88 5.60 -13.07
N THR A 528 23.89 6.06 -14.31
CA THR A 528 23.15 7.25 -14.73
C THR A 528 21.63 6.96 -14.75
N ILE A 529 20.83 8.01 -14.83
CA ILE A 529 19.38 7.87 -15.05
C ILE A 529 19.13 7.19 -16.40
N CYS A 530 19.88 7.59 -17.44
CA CYS A 530 19.81 6.99 -18.77
C CYS A 530 20.03 5.47 -18.74
N GLU A 531 21.12 5.00 -18.13
CA GLU A 531 21.42 3.56 -18.01
C GLU A 531 20.31 2.82 -17.25
N SER A 532 19.75 3.44 -16.22
CA SER A 532 18.67 2.85 -15.42
C SER A 532 17.37 2.68 -16.23
N VAL A 533 16.96 3.71 -16.98
CA VAL A 533 15.76 3.67 -17.83
C VAL A 533 15.96 2.70 -19.00
N VAL A 534 17.11 2.76 -19.68
CA VAL A 534 17.44 1.84 -20.78
C VAL A 534 17.46 0.40 -20.29
N GLY A 535 18.05 0.13 -19.11
CA GLY A 535 18.06 -1.20 -18.51
C GLY A 535 16.64 -1.73 -18.21
N LYS A 536 15.73 -0.88 -17.71
CA LYS A 536 14.34 -1.29 -17.47
C LYS A 536 13.58 -1.56 -18.78
N ILE A 537 13.78 -0.74 -19.81
CA ILE A 537 13.20 -0.98 -21.15
C ILE A 537 13.73 -2.29 -21.76
N GLN A 538 15.02 -2.59 -21.60
CA GLN A 538 15.60 -3.85 -22.08
C GLN A 538 14.94 -5.08 -21.45
N LEU A 539 14.65 -5.02 -20.14
CA LEU A 539 14.00 -6.08 -19.37
C LEU A 539 12.48 -6.16 -19.58
N ALA A 540 11.87 -5.20 -20.28
CA ALA A 540 10.44 -5.25 -20.56
C ALA A 540 10.10 -6.47 -21.44
N ASP A 541 9.32 -7.40 -20.90
CA ASP A 541 8.87 -8.59 -21.61
C ASP A 541 7.46 -9.01 -21.15
N LYS A 542 6.95 -10.10 -21.71
CA LYS A 542 5.61 -10.61 -21.39
C LYS A 542 5.49 -11.00 -19.90
N LYS A 543 6.55 -11.52 -19.29
CA LYS A 543 6.55 -11.97 -17.90
C LYS A 543 6.51 -10.78 -16.94
N GLU A 544 7.30 -9.74 -17.21
CA GLU A 544 7.25 -8.49 -16.45
C GLU A 544 5.87 -7.83 -16.57
N LYS A 545 5.28 -7.83 -17.77
CA LYS A 545 3.91 -7.34 -18.00
C LYS A 545 2.89 -8.07 -17.12
N GLU A 546 2.90 -9.40 -17.15
CA GLU A 546 1.98 -10.24 -16.35
C GLU A 546 2.14 -9.97 -14.84
N LYS A 547 3.38 -9.84 -14.37
CA LYS A 547 3.69 -9.51 -12.97
C LYS A 547 3.15 -8.13 -12.57
N GLN A 548 3.29 -7.11 -13.42
CA GLN A 548 2.73 -5.79 -13.12
C GLN A 548 1.20 -5.77 -13.15
N ILE A 549 0.56 -6.56 -14.02
CA ILE A 549 -0.89 -6.73 -14.02
C ILE A 549 -1.37 -7.41 -12.72
N LEU A 550 -0.67 -8.45 -12.26
CA LEU A 550 -0.96 -9.09 -10.97
C LEU A 550 -0.88 -8.08 -9.83
N TYR A 551 0.19 -7.27 -9.78
CA TYR A 551 0.36 -6.24 -8.75
C TYR A 551 -0.73 -5.18 -8.80
N MET A 552 -1.20 -4.82 -10.00
CA MET A 552 -2.32 -3.90 -10.16
C MET A 552 -3.60 -4.49 -9.57
N LYS A 553 -3.93 -5.73 -9.93
CA LYS A 553 -5.11 -6.45 -9.42
C LYS A 553 -5.04 -6.63 -7.91
N ALA A 554 -3.89 -7.05 -7.38
CA ALA A 554 -3.67 -7.26 -5.95
C ALA A 554 -3.81 -5.96 -5.14
N SER A 555 -3.26 -4.86 -5.65
CA SER A 555 -3.41 -3.53 -5.03
C SER A 555 -4.89 -3.14 -4.91
N ILE A 556 -5.67 -3.27 -6.00
CA ILE A 556 -7.09 -2.89 -5.98
C ILE A 556 -7.91 -3.83 -5.09
N ALA A 557 -7.64 -5.14 -5.14
CA ALA A 557 -8.32 -6.11 -4.30
C ALA A 557 -8.06 -5.89 -2.80
N SER A 558 -6.88 -5.40 -2.44
CA SER A 558 -6.54 -5.07 -1.05
C SER A 558 -7.34 -3.89 -0.46
N LEU A 559 -8.07 -3.12 -1.28
CA LEU A 559 -8.95 -2.06 -0.80
C LEU A 559 -10.29 -2.57 -0.25
N ILE A 560 -10.62 -3.84 -0.47
CA ILE A 560 -11.91 -4.42 -0.11
C ILE A 560 -11.72 -5.37 1.07
N SER A 561 -12.48 -5.16 2.15
CA SER A 561 -12.58 -6.15 3.22
C SER A 561 -13.42 -7.35 2.78
N ILE A 562 -13.14 -8.54 3.32
CA ILE A 562 -13.89 -9.76 2.99
C ILE A 562 -15.40 -9.58 3.18
N GLN A 563 -15.79 -8.81 4.21
CA GLN A 563 -17.19 -8.53 4.56
C GLN A 563 -17.94 -7.77 3.44
N ASN A 564 -17.23 -7.05 2.58
CA ASN A 564 -17.79 -6.29 1.46
C ASN A 564 -17.62 -6.99 0.10
N SER A 565 -17.23 -8.28 0.09
CA SER A 565 -17.01 -9.06 -1.13
C SER A 565 -18.25 -9.15 -2.04
N ASN A 566 -19.45 -9.24 -1.47
CA ASN A 566 -20.69 -9.34 -2.23
C ASN A 566 -21.10 -8.06 -2.98
N LYS A 567 -20.39 -6.94 -2.77
CA LYS A 567 -20.71 -5.65 -3.38
C LYS A 567 -20.41 -5.62 -4.89
N TYR A 568 -19.41 -6.37 -5.33
CA TYR A 568 -18.93 -6.34 -6.71
C TYR A 568 -19.38 -7.59 -7.45
N THR A 569 -19.95 -7.40 -8.64
CA THR A 569 -20.49 -8.49 -9.47
C THR A 569 -19.56 -8.91 -10.59
N GLU A 570 -18.62 -8.03 -10.99
CA GLU A 570 -17.61 -8.35 -11.98
C GLU A 570 -16.51 -9.26 -11.41
N LYS A 571 -16.11 -10.23 -12.23
CA LYS A 571 -15.18 -11.30 -11.87
C LYS A 571 -13.96 -11.21 -12.78
N TYR A 572 -12.76 -11.25 -12.20
CA TYR A 572 -11.51 -11.10 -12.95
C TYR A 572 -10.67 -12.36 -12.81
N ALA A 573 -10.85 -13.29 -13.74
CA ALA A 573 -10.05 -14.51 -13.79
C ALA A 573 -8.65 -14.25 -14.40
N ASN A 574 -7.75 -15.21 -14.20
CA ASN A 574 -6.37 -15.13 -14.67
C ASN A 574 -6.20 -15.68 -16.10
N ASP A 575 -5.08 -15.34 -16.73
CA ASP A 575 -4.76 -15.77 -18.10
C ASP A 575 -3.62 -16.81 -18.16
N ILE A 576 -3.43 -17.56 -17.07
CA ILE A 576 -2.36 -18.58 -16.92
C ILE A 576 -2.42 -19.62 -18.06
N PHE A 577 -3.60 -19.85 -18.62
CA PHE A 577 -3.87 -20.93 -19.58
C PHE A 577 -4.05 -20.48 -21.04
N SER A 578 -3.82 -19.19 -21.37
CA SER A 578 -4.01 -18.60 -22.73
C SER A 578 -3.42 -19.39 -23.91
N ASN A 579 -2.45 -20.28 -23.67
CA ASN A 579 -1.75 -21.04 -24.70
C ASN A 579 -1.66 -22.54 -24.39
N MET A 580 -2.54 -23.05 -23.52
CA MET A 580 -2.53 -24.47 -23.18
C MET A 580 -3.12 -25.31 -24.32
N VAL A 581 -2.37 -26.33 -24.76
CA VAL A 581 -2.90 -27.32 -25.71
C VAL A 581 -3.77 -28.31 -24.95
N GLU A 582 -4.96 -28.57 -25.47
CA GLU A 582 -5.87 -29.52 -24.84
C GLU A 582 -5.35 -30.96 -24.98
N HIS A 583 -5.25 -31.65 -23.85
CA HIS A 583 -4.85 -33.06 -23.81
C HIS A 583 -6.10 -33.95 -23.75
N HIS A 584 -6.14 -34.97 -24.62
CA HIS A 584 -7.24 -35.95 -24.67
C HIS A 584 -7.18 -37.01 -23.56
N ASN A 585 -5.99 -37.27 -22.99
CA ASN A 585 -5.85 -38.15 -21.83
C ASN A 585 -6.12 -37.34 -20.54
N LYS A 586 -7.07 -37.81 -19.72
CA LYS A 586 -7.49 -37.16 -18.48
C LYS A 586 -6.35 -37.01 -17.47
N SER A 587 -5.56 -38.07 -17.23
CA SER A 587 -4.45 -38.01 -16.28
C SER A 587 -3.38 -37.00 -16.74
N ASP A 588 -3.08 -36.99 -18.04
CA ASP A 588 -2.11 -36.05 -18.60
C ASP A 588 -2.62 -34.61 -18.50
N ARG A 589 -3.93 -34.37 -18.64
CA ARG A 589 -4.53 -33.04 -18.48
C ARG A 589 -4.27 -32.48 -17.07
N TYR A 590 -4.55 -33.24 -16.01
CA TYR A 590 -4.43 -32.74 -14.64
C TYR A 590 -3.01 -32.33 -14.27
N ILE A 591 -2.02 -33.18 -14.58
CA ILE A 591 -0.62 -32.88 -14.27
C ILE A 591 -0.09 -31.70 -15.10
N GLN A 592 -0.58 -31.50 -16.33
CA GLN A 592 -0.17 -30.35 -17.16
C GLN A 592 -0.76 -29.03 -16.66
N ILE A 593 -2.02 -29.02 -16.20
CA ILE A 593 -2.59 -27.84 -15.52
C ILE A 593 -1.79 -27.52 -14.26
N ALA A 594 -1.50 -28.52 -13.43
CA ALA A 594 -0.69 -28.35 -12.23
C ALA A 594 0.73 -27.83 -12.55
N LYS A 595 1.38 -28.35 -13.62
CA LYS A 595 2.66 -27.84 -14.11
C LYS A 595 2.58 -26.37 -14.51
N LYS A 596 1.53 -25.94 -15.20
CA LYS A 596 1.33 -24.53 -15.59
C LYS A 596 1.22 -23.61 -14.38
N ILE A 597 0.45 -24.02 -13.36
CA ILE A 597 0.38 -23.30 -12.08
C ILE A 597 1.78 -23.25 -11.44
N GLY A 598 2.52 -24.36 -11.41
CA GLY A 598 3.88 -24.40 -10.87
C GLY A 598 4.86 -23.50 -11.63
N GLU A 599 4.83 -23.50 -12.96
CA GLU A 599 5.63 -22.59 -13.81
C GLU A 599 5.34 -21.13 -13.49
N TYR A 600 4.06 -20.78 -13.41
CA TYR A 600 3.63 -19.45 -13.03
C TYR A 600 4.16 -19.04 -11.64
N LEU A 601 4.03 -19.91 -10.63
CA LEU A 601 4.57 -19.63 -9.29
C LEU A 601 6.09 -19.45 -9.33
N ALA A 602 6.82 -20.32 -10.04
CA ALA A 602 8.27 -20.21 -10.18
C ALA A 602 8.68 -18.87 -10.81
N ASP A 603 7.86 -18.33 -11.71
CA ASP A 603 8.08 -17.04 -12.35
C ASP A 603 7.83 -15.84 -11.42
N MET A 604 6.95 -15.99 -10.44
CA MET A 604 6.61 -14.96 -9.45
C MET A 604 7.51 -14.96 -8.20
N ALA A 605 8.38 -15.96 -8.04
CA ALA A 605 9.28 -16.06 -6.88
C ALA A 605 10.25 -14.87 -6.82
N ILE A 606 10.36 -14.26 -5.64
CA ILE A 606 11.30 -13.19 -5.32
C ILE A 606 12.48 -13.80 -4.60
N TRP A 607 13.67 -13.60 -5.16
CA TRP A 607 14.91 -14.18 -4.67
C TRP A 607 15.79 -13.12 -4.02
N ASN A 608 16.51 -13.50 -2.98
CA ASN A 608 17.63 -12.72 -2.49
C ASN A 608 18.77 -12.69 -3.53
N SER A 609 19.82 -11.89 -3.28
CA SER A 609 20.95 -11.77 -4.23
C SER A 609 21.62 -13.10 -4.57
N ASP A 610 21.75 -13.98 -3.58
CA ASP A 610 22.55 -15.21 -3.66
C ASP A 610 21.75 -16.36 -4.29
N LYS A 611 20.44 -16.14 -4.46
CA LYS A 611 19.47 -17.10 -5.00
C LYS A 611 19.46 -18.43 -4.24
N ASP A 612 19.69 -18.37 -2.93
CA ASP A 612 19.58 -19.46 -1.97
C ASP A 612 18.31 -19.34 -1.11
N LYS A 613 17.70 -18.15 -1.05
CA LYS A 613 16.44 -17.87 -0.34
C LYS A 613 15.44 -17.18 -1.24
N CYS A 614 14.16 -17.53 -1.07
CA CYS A 614 13.08 -16.88 -1.80
C CYS A 614 11.80 -16.76 -0.98
N SER A 615 10.87 -15.96 -1.45
CA SER A 615 9.46 -15.97 -1.04
C SER A 615 8.62 -15.40 -2.18
N PHE A 616 7.36 -15.09 -1.93
CA PHE A 616 6.40 -14.59 -2.90
C PHE A 616 5.64 -13.41 -2.31
N MET A 617 5.05 -12.59 -3.17
CA MET A 617 4.02 -11.64 -2.77
C MET A 617 2.65 -12.32 -2.81
N ALA A 618 1.86 -12.18 -1.74
CA ALA A 618 0.58 -12.83 -1.54
C ALA A 618 -0.44 -11.86 -0.91
N LEU A 619 -1.73 -12.10 -1.19
CA LEU A 619 -2.83 -11.42 -0.49
C LEU A 619 -3.04 -12.14 0.85
N ASN A 620 -2.57 -11.54 1.93
CA ASN A 620 -2.63 -12.08 3.27
C ASN A 620 -3.85 -11.52 4.01
N TYR A 621 -4.68 -12.41 4.56
CA TYR A 621 -5.87 -12.03 5.30
C TYR A 621 -5.53 -11.73 6.77
N GLN A 622 -5.96 -10.56 7.21
CA GLN A 622 -5.78 -10.09 8.58
C GLN A 622 -6.98 -10.51 9.44
N THR A 623 -6.80 -10.54 10.77
CA THR A 623 -7.83 -10.98 11.73
C THR A 623 -9.05 -10.06 11.77
N ASP A 624 -8.90 -8.80 11.37
CA ASP A 624 -9.99 -7.82 11.24
C ASP A 624 -10.76 -7.94 9.92
N GLY A 625 -10.42 -8.90 9.07
CA GLY A 625 -11.02 -9.10 7.75
C GLY A 625 -10.47 -8.19 6.65
N CYS A 626 -9.48 -7.35 6.96
CA CYS A 626 -8.73 -6.59 5.97
C CYS A 626 -7.79 -7.51 5.19
N ILE A 627 -7.49 -7.14 3.95
CA ILE A 627 -6.54 -7.84 3.09
C ILE A 627 -5.31 -6.94 2.95
N LYS A 628 -4.12 -7.51 3.11
CA LYS A 628 -2.86 -6.80 2.84
C LYS A 628 -2.04 -7.58 1.84
N TYR A 629 -1.29 -6.87 1.00
CA TYR A 629 -0.38 -7.51 0.06
C TYR A 629 1.04 -7.52 0.63
N GLY A 630 1.65 -8.70 0.75
CA GLY A 630 2.91 -8.84 1.48
C GLY A 630 3.61 -10.17 1.25
N PRO A 631 4.72 -10.42 1.95
CA PRO A 631 5.44 -11.69 1.86
C PRO A 631 4.54 -12.89 2.21
N LEU A 632 4.73 -14.00 1.50
CA LEU A 632 4.03 -15.26 1.78
C LEU A 632 4.26 -15.65 3.25
N ASN A 633 3.17 -15.87 3.99
CA ASN A 633 3.26 -16.24 5.39
C ASN A 633 3.43 -17.75 5.59
N VAL A 634 3.60 -18.17 6.84
CA VAL A 634 3.91 -19.56 7.22
C VAL A 634 2.68 -20.42 7.54
N LYS A 635 1.47 -19.88 7.35
CA LYS A 635 0.21 -20.58 7.66
C LYS A 635 -0.13 -21.58 6.56
N LEU A 636 -0.59 -22.78 6.92
CA LEU A 636 -1.01 -23.83 6.01
C LEU A 636 -2.21 -23.40 5.19
N TYR A 637 -3.08 -22.58 5.79
CA TYR A 637 -4.21 -22.00 5.10
C TYR A 637 -3.79 -21.16 3.87
N GLU A 638 -2.65 -20.49 3.95
CA GLU A 638 -2.20 -19.52 2.96
C GLU A 638 -0.90 -19.95 2.29
N GLY A 639 0.23 -19.87 2.99
CA GLY A 639 1.54 -20.00 2.39
C GLY A 639 2.22 -21.37 2.48
N SER A 640 2.19 -22.06 3.61
CA SER A 640 2.97 -23.31 3.70
C SER A 640 2.35 -24.46 2.88
N GLY A 641 1.03 -24.43 2.65
CA GLY A 641 0.36 -25.35 1.73
C GLY A 641 0.81 -25.21 0.28
N LEU A 642 1.18 -24.00 -0.16
CA LEU A 642 1.80 -23.77 -1.48
C LEU A 642 3.10 -24.57 -1.62
N LEU A 643 3.90 -24.64 -0.55
CA LEU A 643 5.14 -25.41 -0.56
C LEU A 643 4.88 -26.92 -0.65
N LEU A 644 3.80 -27.42 -0.04
CA LEU A 644 3.38 -28.82 -0.19
C LEU A 644 2.99 -29.13 -1.64
N PHE A 645 2.29 -28.20 -2.31
CA PHE A 645 2.00 -28.31 -3.74
C PHE A 645 3.26 -28.40 -4.58
N LEU A 646 4.19 -27.45 -4.44
CA LEU A 646 5.43 -27.45 -5.23
C LEU A 646 6.31 -28.67 -4.93
N SER A 647 6.32 -29.15 -3.68
CA SER A 647 7.04 -30.35 -3.29
C SER A 647 6.47 -31.61 -3.96
N GLN A 648 5.14 -31.78 -3.95
CA GLN A 648 4.47 -32.87 -4.66
C GLN A 648 4.67 -32.77 -6.18
N LEU A 649 4.59 -31.56 -6.75
CA LEU A 649 4.84 -31.34 -8.16
C LEU A 649 6.28 -31.74 -8.54
N SER A 650 7.26 -31.38 -7.72
CA SER A 650 8.65 -31.80 -7.93
C SER A 650 8.79 -33.33 -7.88
N ARG A 651 8.18 -33.99 -6.88
CA ARG A 651 8.19 -35.46 -6.75
C ARG A 651 7.63 -36.16 -7.99
N LEU A 652 6.48 -35.71 -8.48
CA LEU A 652 5.79 -36.35 -9.62
C LEU A 652 6.46 -36.05 -10.97
N THR A 653 7.04 -34.86 -11.13
CA THR A 653 7.60 -34.43 -12.41
C THR A 653 9.11 -34.67 -12.54
N GLY A 654 9.81 -34.83 -11.42
CA GLY A 654 11.27 -34.88 -11.36
C GLY A 654 11.95 -33.53 -11.63
N ASP A 655 11.19 -32.43 -11.73
CA ASP A 655 11.74 -31.10 -11.99
C ASP A 655 12.31 -30.48 -10.71
N ASN A 656 13.64 -30.36 -10.68
CA ASN A 656 14.40 -29.85 -9.53
C ASN A 656 14.16 -28.36 -9.27
N LYS A 657 13.60 -27.59 -10.22
CA LYS A 657 13.34 -26.16 -9.99
C LYS A 657 12.35 -25.94 -8.84
N TYR A 658 11.31 -26.77 -8.76
CA TYR A 658 10.31 -26.70 -7.71
C TYR A 658 10.88 -27.11 -6.35
N LYS A 659 11.73 -28.15 -6.33
CA LYS A 659 12.47 -28.54 -5.13
C LYS A 659 13.33 -27.39 -4.61
N LYS A 660 14.10 -26.74 -5.48
CA LYS A 660 14.92 -25.58 -5.12
C LYS A 660 14.07 -24.46 -4.52
N ILE A 661 12.93 -24.15 -5.13
CA ILE A 661 12.00 -23.12 -4.61
C ILE A 661 11.51 -23.48 -3.21
N VAL A 662 11.11 -24.73 -2.96
CA VAL A 662 10.64 -25.17 -1.65
C VAL A 662 11.75 -25.04 -0.60
N GLU A 663 12.94 -25.56 -0.87
CA GLU A 663 14.08 -25.47 0.05
C GLU A 663 14.45 -24.00 0.36
N SER A 664 14.52 -23.16 -0.68
CA SER A 664 14.82 -21.73 -0.55
C SER A 664 13.70 -20.93 0.13
N ALA A 665 12.43 -21.32 -0.03
CA ALA A 665 11.30 -20.66 0.63
C ALA A 665 11.27 -20.94 2.13
N ILE A 666 11.64 -22.15 2.55
CA ILE A 666 11.76 -22.49 3.97
C ILE A 666 12.86 -21.65 4.64
N LEU A 667 14.02 -21.49 3.98
CA LEU A 667 15.07 -20.60 4.48
C LEU A 667 14.65 -19.11 4.45
N GLY A 668 13.82 -18.73 3.47
CA GLY A 668 13.21 -17.40 3.38
C GLY A 668 12.25 -17.10 4.53
N PHE A 669 11.45 -18.08 4.98
CA PHE A 669 10.61 -17.93 6.16
C PHE A 669 11.43 -17.63 7.42
N ASP A 670 12.55 -18.35 7.61
CA ASP A 670 13.42 -18.15 8.77
C ASP A 670 13.99 -16.71 8.81
N GLU A 671 14.32 -16.15 7.65
CA GLU A 671 14.86 -14.80 7.53
C GLU A 671 13.79 -13.70 7.75
N LEU A 672 12.65 -13.80 7.07
CA LEU A 672 11.62 -12.75 7.08
C LEU A 672 10.90 -12.62 8.43
N PHE A 673 10.63 -13.76 9.07
CA PHE A 673 9.82 -13.80 10.29
C PHE A 673 10.67 -14.00 11.56
N ASN A 674 12.00 -13.91 11.44
CA ASN A 674 13.03 -13.97 12.49
C ASN A 674 12.52 -14.49 13.86
N LYS A 675 12.74 -15.80 14.11
CA LYS A 675 12.02 -16.59 15.12
C LYS A 675 10.52 -16.64 14.81
N ILE A 676 10.17 -17.24 13.67
CA ILE A 676 8.79 -17.55 13.22
C ILE A 676 7.91 -17.98 14.40
N GLU A 677 8.50 -18.83 15.22
CA GLU A 677 8.01 -19.38 16.47
C GLU A 677 7.43 -18.38 17.47
N LEU A 678 8.03 -17.20 17.61
CA LEU A 678 7.59 -16.16 18.54
C LEU A 678 6.50 -15.25 17.96
N GLN A 679 6.25 -15.31 16.65
CA GLN A 679 5.24 -14.49 15.97
C GLN A 679 3.90 -15.23 15.83
N ILE A 680 3.92 -16.55 15.87
CA ILE A 680 2.70 -17.36 15.84
C ILE A 680 2.11 -17.44 17.25
N THR A 681 0.96 -16.81 17.44
CA THR A 681 0.25 -16.77 18.74
C THR A 681 -0.83 -17.83 18.87
N SER A 682 -1.19 -18.52 17.78
CA SER A 682 -2.20 -19.59 17.74
C SER A 682 -1.54 -20.97 17.73
N GLU A 683 -2.24 -21.94 18.30
CA GLU A 683 -1.90 -23.36 18.31
C GLU A 683 -2.38 -24.11 17.05
N GLY A 684 -3.35 -23.56 16.31
CA GLY A 684 -4.10 -24.24 15.26
C GLY A 684 -3.27 -24.83 14.12
N VAL A 685 -3.82 -25.86 13.46
CA VAL A 685 -3.15 -26.56 12.37
C VAL A 685 -3.17 -25.79 11.05
N PHE A 686 -4.11 -24.85 10.84
CA PHE A 686 -4.15 -24.05 9.62
C PHE A 686 -3.47 -22.68 9.74
N THR A 687 -3.39 -22.13 10.94
CA THR A 687 -2.97 -20.73 11.18
C THR A 687 -1.90 -20.57 12.26
N GLY A 688 -1.71 -21.60 13.08
CA GLY A 688 -0.88 -21.61 14.26
C GLY A 688 0.38 -22.45 14.12
N ILE A 689 1.00 -22.81 15.25
CA ILE A 689 2.22 -23.63 15.25
C ILE A 689 1.95 -25.04 14.71
N GLY A 690 0.72 -25.54 14.83
CA GLY A 690 0.26 -26.77 14.18
C GLY A 690 0.46 -26.76 12.67
N SER A 691 0.35 -25.59 12.01
CA SER A 691 0.67 -25.42 10.59
C SER A 691 2.09 -25.85 10.26
N LEU A 692 3.05 -25.39 11.06
CA LEU A 692 4.46 -25.73 10.86
C LEU A 692 4.70 -27.20 11.14
N THR A 693 4.13 -27.74 12.23
CA THR A 693 4.22 -29.16 12.58
C THR A 693 3.72 -30.04 11.43
N PHE A 694 2.53 -29.76 10.90
CA PHE A 694 1.93 -30.49 9.79
C PHE A 694 2.75 -30.34 8.50
N THR A 695 3.16 -29.11 8.17
CA THR A 695 3.93 -28.81 6.96
C THR A 695 5.27 -29.54 6.98
N TYR A 696 6.03 -29.44 8.07
CA TYR A 696 7.35 -30.07 8.16
C TYR A 696 7.25 -31.59 8.15
N TYR A 697 6.26 -32.17 8.83
CA TYR A 697 6.02 -33.61 8.74
C TYR A 697 5.68 -34.02 7.30
N SER A 698 4.78 -33.30 6.63
CA SER A 698 4.42 -33.57 5.22
C SER A 698 5.59 -33.40 4.26
N LEU A 699 6.43 -32.39 4.45
CA LEU A 699 7.65 -32.21 3.65
C LEU A 699 8.64 -33.36 3.89
N TRP A 700 8.78 -33.83 5.14
CA TRP A 700 9.56 -35.03 5.43
C TRP A 700 8.97 -36.26 4.74
N THR A 701 7.65 -36.48 4.74
CA THR A 701 7.07 -37.67 4.09
C THR A 701 7.34 -37.67 2.58
N ILE A 702 7.34 -36.49 1.95
CA ILE A 702 7.61 -36.29 0.51
C ILE A 702 9.10 -36.42 0.17
N THR A 703 9.97 -35.73 0.93
CA THR A 703 11.39 -35.53 0.56
C THR A 703 12.34 -36.52 1.23
N LYS A 704 11.93 -37.08 2.38
CA LYS A 704 12.78 -37.87 3.29
C LYS A 704 14.02 -37.11 3.81
N ASP A 705 14.01 -35.78 3.76
CA ASP A 705 15.08 -34.96 4.36
C ASP A 705 14.93 -34.90 5.88
N LYS A 706 16.03 -35.21 6.59
CA LYS A 706 16.08 -35.20 8.05
C LYS A 706 15.82 -33.80 8.63
N LEU A 707 16.20 -32.73 7.93
CA LEU A 707 15.98 -31.35 8.39
C LEU A 707 14.50 -31.10 8.72
N PHE A 708 13.59 -31.56 7.86
CA PHE A 708 12.16 -31.36 8.07
C PHE A 708 11.63 -32.20 9.24
N TYR A 709 12.14 -33.42 9.42
CA TYR A 709 11.76 -34.25 10.57
C TYR A 709 12.21 -33.63 11.90
N ASP A 710 13.44 -33.10 11.96
CA ASP A 710 13.97 -32.44 13.15
C ASP A 710 13.14 -31.18 13.48
N ARG A 711 12.78 -30.36 12.48
CA ARG A 711 11.89 -29.19 12.66
C ARG A 711 10.47 -29.57 13.08
N TYR A 712 9.92 -30.67 12.53
CA TYR A 712 8.63 -31.22 12.96
C TYR A 712 8.66 -31.55 14.46
N LYS A 713 9.70 -32.25 14.94
CA LYS A 713 9.86 -32.62 16.35
C LYS A 713 9.98 -31.39 17.27
N GLU A 714 10.68 -30.35 16.82
CA GLU A 714 10.77 -29.08 17.54
C GLU A 714 9.40 -28.41 17.68
N CYS A 715 8.65 -28.29 16.58
CA CYS A 715 7.30 -27.71 16.60
C CYS A 715 6.32 -28.55 17.45
N LEU A 716 6.41 -29.88 17.36
CA LEU A 716 5.61 -30.79 18.17
C LEU A 716 5.88 -30.62 19.66
N LYS A 717 7.15 -30.50 20.07
CA LYS A 717 7.50 -30.25 21.47
C LYS A 717 6.87 -28.95 21.99
N ARG A 718 6.90 -27.90 21.17
CA ARG A 718 6.31 -26.61 21.53
C ARG A 718 4.78 -26.66 21.66
N LEU A 719 4.11 -27.46 20.83
CA LEU A 719 2.68 -27.75 20.98
C LEU A 719 2.39 -28.45 22.32
N ILE A 720 3.23 -29.40 22.70
CA ILE A 720 3.07 -30.13 23.97
C ILE A 720 3.28 -29.20 25.16
N ASP A 721 4.24 -28.27 25.08
CA ASP A 721 4.52 -27.27 26.11
C ASP A 721 3.47 -26.15 26.17
N PHE A 722 2.52 -26.10 25.22
CA PHE A 722 1.46 -25.09 25.18
C PHE A 722 0.40 -25.31 26.27
N ASP A 723 -0.07 -24.22 26.85
CA ASP A 723 -1.12 -24.22 27.88
C ASP A 723 -2.51 -24.08 27.25
N PHE A 724 -3.08 -25.23 26.84
CA PHE A 724 -4.39 -25.31 26.19
C PHE A 724 -5.57 -24.82 27.06
N SER A 725 -5.36 -24.59 28.36
CA SER A 725 -6.39 -23.95 29.20
C SER A 725 -6.73 -22.53 28.75
N LYS A 726 -5.78 -21.86 28.07
CA LYS A 726 -5.92 -20.51 27.53
C LYS A 726 -6.48 -20.47 26.10
N SER A 727 -6.71 -21.62 25.47
CA SER A 727 -7.28 -21.69 24.13
C SER A 727 -8.72 -21.19 24.14
N GLU A 728 -8.96 -20.11 23.38
CA GLU A 728 -10.29 -19.52 23.18
C GLU A 728 -11.07 -20.22 22.06
N VAL A 729 -10.37 -20.86 21.12
CA VAL A 729 -10.96 -21.54 19.95
C VAL A 729 -10.63 -23.04 20.02
N ILE A 730 -11.62 -23.88 19.73
CA ILE A 730 -11.49 -25.36 19.79
C ILE A 730 -11.66 -26.05 18.44
N ASP A 731 -11.80 -25.29 17.36
CA ASP A 731 -12.14 -25.79 16.04
C ASP A 731 -11.00 -26.43 15.24
N VAL A 732 -11.27 -26.79 13.99
CA VAL A 732 -10.30 -27.48 13.11
C VAL A 732 -9.28 -26.51 12.52
N ILE A 733 -9.61 -25.23 12.35
CA ILE A 733 -8.73 -24.25 11.72
C ILE A 733 -7.71 -23.72 12.73
N ASP A 734 -8.22 -23.15 13.83
CA ASP A 734 -7.45 -22.37 14.80
C ASP A 734 -7.28 -23.12 16.14
N GLY A 735 -8.00 -24.21 16.37
CA GLY A 735 -8.10 -24.85 17.68
C GLY A 735 -7.64 -26.31 17.79
N VAL A 736 -7.97 -26.90 18.95
CA VAL A 736 -7.51 -28.23 19.38
C VAL A 736 -8.15 -29.40 18.63
N ALA A 737 -9.32 -29.24 18.00
CA ALA A 737 -9.90 -30.30 17.19
C ALA A 737 -9.01 -30.62 15.96
N GLY A 738 -8.48 -29.58 15.30
CA GLY A 738 -7.56 -29.74 14.17
C GLY A 738 -6.26 -30.42 14.59
N LEU A 739 -5.69 -30.02 15.73
CA LEU A 739 -4.51 -30.66 16.31
C LEU A 739 -4.74 -32.12 16.67
N SER A 740 -5.93 -32.46 17.14
CA SER A 740 -6.31 -33.83 17.51
C SER A 740 -6.37 -34.73 16.27
N ILE A 741 -6.97 -34.24 15.17
CA ILE A 741 -7.04 -34.96 13.89
C ILE A 741 -5.64 -35.13 13.30
N MET A 742 -4.85 -34.04 13.23
CA MET A 742 -3.46 -34.09 12.80
C MET A 742 -2.64 -35.09 13.62
N GLY A 743 -2.68 -34.97 14.94
CA GLY A 743 -1.92 -35.81 15.86
C GLY A 743 -2.26 -37.29 15.68
N SER A 744 -3.55 -37.61 15.53
CA SER A 744 -4.02 -38.98 15.27
C SER A 744 -3.49 -39.53 13.95
N ASN A 745 -3.60 -38.77 12.86
CA ASN A 745 -3.12 -39.18 11.54
C ASN A 745 -1.60 -39.42 11.51
N ILE A 746 -0.82 -38.57 12.19
CA ILE A 746 0.63 -38.76 12.31
C ILE A 746 0.95 -39.95 13.23
N TYR A 747 0.20 -40.12 14.32
CA TYR A 747 0.41 -41.21 15.28
C TYR A 747 0.22 -42.59 14.63
N GLU A 748 -0.73 -42.74 13.71
CA GLU A 748 -0.91 -43.98 12.93
C GLU A 748 0.32 -44.35 12.08
N LYS A 749 1.19 -43.38 11.75
CA LYS A 749 2.41 -43.60 10.96
C LYS A 749 3.64 -43.77 11.84
N GLU A 750 3.81 -42.92 12.85
CA GLU A 750 5.02 -42.84 13.67
C GLU A 750 4.95 -43.65 14.96
N ASN A 751 3.75 -43.86 15.51
CA ASN A 751 3.53 -44.46 16.83
C ASN A 751 4.42 -43.84 17.93
N ASP A 752 4.40 -42.51 18.03
CA ASP A 752 5.28 -41.69 18.85
C ASP A 752 4.59 -41.18 20.13
N ASP A 753 5.25 -41.36 21.28
CA ASP A 753 4.73 -40.97 22.61
C ASP A 753 4.47 -39.47 22.74
N MET A 754 5.23 -38.63 22.04
CA MET A 754 4.99 -37.17 22.02
C MET A 754 3.61 -36.83 21.43
N LEU A 755 3.17 -37.59 20.42
CA LEU A 755 1.84 -37.39 19.83
C LEU A 755 0.74 -37.86 20.76
N LEU A 756 0.95 -38.94 21.51
CA LEU A 756 0.01 -39.38 22.55
C LEU A 756 -0.19 -38.29 23.60
N GLU A 757 0.90 -37.70 24.10
CA GLU A 757 0.82 -36.61 25.08
C GLU A 757 0.07 -35.38 24.53
N LEU A 758 0.34 -35.00 23.27
CA LEU A 758 -0.40 -33.92 22.62
C LEU A 758 -1.90 -34.24 22.50
N MET A 759 -2.23 -35.46 22.06
CA MET A 759 -3.61 -35.93 21.89
C MET A 759 -4.36 -35.99 23.21
N GLU A 760 -3.72 -36.39 24.31
CA GLU A 760 -4.31 -36.38 25.66
C GLU A 760 -4.68 -34.95 26.06
N LYS A 761 -3.74 -33.99 25.97
CA LYS A 761 -3.97 -32.58 26.29
C LYS A 761 -5.08 -31.96 25.44
N CYS A 762 -5.06 -32.20 24.12
CA CYS A 762 -6.09 -31.70 23.22
C CYS A 762 -7.45 -32.33 23.51
N GLY A 763 -7.50 -33.64 23.79
CA GLY A 763 -8.72 -34.37 24.12
C GLY A 763 -9.35 -33.90 25.43
N GLU A 764 -8.55 -33.61 26.46
CA GLU A 764 -9.03 -33.05 27.72
C GLU A 764 -9.71 -31.69 27.52
N LYS A 765 -9.05 -30.77 26.78
CA LYS A 765 -9.62 -29.45 26.47
C LYS A 765 -10.87 -29.55 25.60
N LEU A 766 -10.84 -30.40 24.57
CA LEU A 766 -11.98 -30.57 23.66
C LEU A 766 -13.19 -31.16 24.40
N TYR A 767 -12.96 -32.17 25.25
CA TYR A 767 -14.02 -32.77 26.06
C TYR A 767 -14.57 -31.80 27.11
N SER A 768 -13.73 -31.03 27.80
CA SER A 768 -14.19 -30.11 28.84
C SER A 768 -15.11 -29.02 28.29
N GLU A 769 -14.80 -28.44 27.11
CA GLU A 769 -15.64 -27.41 26.50
C GLU A 769 -16.94 -27.95 25.90
N LEU A 770 -16.89 -29.15 25.30
CA LEU A 770 -18.03 -29.73 24.61
C LEU A 770 -19.00 -30.45 25.56
N ALA A 771 -18.51 -31.03 26.66
CA ALA A 771 -19.35 -31.72 27.64
C ALA A 771 -20.23 -30.78 28.48
N GLU A 772 -19.93 -29.47 28.51
CA GLU A 772 -20.76 -28.46 29.16
C GLU A 772 -22.06 -28.15 28.38
N GLU A 773 -22.25 -28.74 27.19
CA GLU A 773 -23.44 -28.56 26.33
C GLU A 773 -23.82 -27.08 26.10
N LYS A 774 -22.84 -26.21 25.85
CA LYS A 774 -23.11 -24.84 25.41
C LYS A 774 -23.86 -24.88 24.08
N ASP A 775 -25.12 -24.43 24.05
CA ASP A 775 -25.84 -24.20 22.79
C ASP A 775 -25.08 -23.19 21.93
N GLY A 776 -25.02 -23.41 20.62
CA GLY A 776 -24.54 -22.41 19.64
C GLY A 776 -23.27 -22.72 18.84
N TYR A 777 -22.76 -23.96 18.83
CA TYR A 777 -21.71 -24.35 17.88
C TYR A 777 -22.23 -24.36 16.43
N LEU A 778 -21.33 -24.13 15.47
CA LEU A 778 -21.69 -24.16 14.04
C LEU A 778 -21.87 -25.60 13.54
N THR A 779 -22.53 -25.75 12.39
CA THR A 779 -22.50 -26.98 11.58
C THR A 779 -21.31 -26.96 10.63
N GLY A 780 -20.86 -28.13 10.18
CA GLY A 780 -19.75 -28.26 9.22
C GLY A 780 -18.40 -28.59 9.85
N PHE A 781 -17.41 -28.80 8.99
CA PHE A 781 -16.12 -29.40 9.38
C PHE A 781 -15.15 -28.41 10.02
N SER A 782 -15.00 -27.20 9.44
CA SER A 782 -13.96 -26.28 9.89
C SER A 782 -14.19 -25.71 11.28
N HIS A 783 -15.43 -25.31 11.59
CA HIS A 783 -15.77 -24.52 12.78
C HIS A 783 -16.89 -25.13 13.62
N GLY A 784 -17.24 -26.40 13.38
CA GLY A 784 -18.51 -26.96 13.84
C GLY A 784 -18.47 -28.41 14.32
N TYR A 785 -19.68 -28.91 14.62
CA TYR A 785 -19.92 -30.26 15.16
C TYR A 785 -19.24 -31.38 14.37
N ALA A 786 -19.20 -31.28 13.04
CA ALA A 786 -18.58 -32.31 12.20
C ALA A 786 -17.07 -32.43 12.49
N GLY A 787 -16.35 -31.31 12.61
CA GLY A 787 -14.93 -31.33 12.98
C GLY A 787 -14.68 -31.88 14.38
N PHE A 788 -15.50 -31.43 15.35
CA PHE A 788 -15.40 -31.87 16.75
C PHE A 788 -15.64 -33.38 16.90
N SER A 789 -16.70 -33.89 16.29
CA SER A 789 -17.02 -35.32 16.34
C SER A 789 -15.94 -36.17 15.68
N THR A 790 -15.39 -35.73 14.54
CA THR A 790 -14.26 -36.42 13.91
C THR A 790 -13.05 -36.50 14.83
N ALA A 791 -12.64 -35.38 15.43
CA ALA A 791 -11.54 -35.37 16.39
C ALA A 791 -11.78 -36.33 17.56
N LEU A 792 -12.98 -36.31 18.16
CA LEU A 792 -13.31 -37.18 19.29
C LEU A 792 -13.31 -38.67 18.94
N PHE A 793 -13.80 -39.06 17.76
CA PHE A 793 -13.77 -40.48 17.35
C PHE A 793 -12.33 -40.99 17.16
N MET A 794 -11.46 -40.19 16.55
CA MET A 794 -10.05 -40.55 16.38
C MET A 794 -9.34 -40.65 17.74
N LEU A 795 -9.51 -39.64 18.60
CA LEU A 795 -8.96 -39.66 19.96
C LEU A 795 -9.48 -40.85 20.77
N ALA A 796 -10.77 -41.16 20.68
CA ALA A 796 -11.38 -42.27 21.40
C ALA A 796 -10.72 -43.61 21.06
N GLN A 797 -10.40 -43.82 19.77
CA GLN A 797 -9.74 -45.03 19.30
C GLN A 797 -8.30 -45.11 19.80
N HIS A 798 -7.51 -44.05 19.65
CA HIS A 798 -6.08 -44.07 19.98
C HIS A 798 -5.80 -44.01 21.49
N LEU A 799 -6.64 -43.29 22.25
CA LEU A 799 -6.52 -43.15 23.71
C LEU A 799 -7.40 -44.14 24.49
N ASN A 800 -8.12 -45.03 23.78
CA ASN A 800 -9.06 -45.99 24.36
C ASN A 800 -10.06 -45.35 25.35
N ASN A 801 -10.66 -44.21 24.96
CA ASN A 801 -11.49 -43.38 25.82
C ASN A 801 -12.97 -43.41 25.41
N GLU A 802 -13.76 -44.21 26.13
CA GLU A 802 -15.21 -44.35 25.92
C GLU A 802 -16.00 -43.04 26.08
N LYS A 803 -15.53 -42.09 26.91
CA LYS A 803 -16.23 -40.80 27.08
C LYS A 803 -16.17 -39.98 25.79
N TYR A 804 -15.02 -39.98 25.12
CA TYR A 804 -14.84 -39.28 23.85
C TYR A 804 -15.70 -39.92 22.75
N TYR A 805 -15.76 -41.26 22.72
CA TYR A 805 -16.59 -41.99 21.76
C TYR A 805 -18.07 -41.63 21.89
N ASN A 806 -18.61 -41.63 23.11
CA ASN A 806 -20.01 -41.32 23.35
C ASN A 806 -20.33 -39.85 23.04
N LEU A 807 -19.48 -38.91 23.49
CA LEU A 807 -19.65 -37.49 23.18
C LEU A 807 -19.61 -37.25 21.66
N GLY A 808 -18.71 -37.92 20.92
CA GLY A 808 -18.67 -37.86 19.46
C GLY A 808 -20.01 -38.25 18.82
N LYS A 809 -20.65 -39.33 19.29
CA LYS A 809 -21.99 -39.74 18.81
C LYS A 809 -23.06 -38.71 19.14
N ASP A 810 -23.00 -38.11 20.33
CA ASP A 810 -23.98 -37.13 20.76
C ASP A 810 -23.87 -35.83 19.96
N LEU A 811 -22.66 -35.39 19.62
CA LEU A 811 -22.44 -34.24 18.72
C LEU A 811 -22.95 -34.50 17.30
N VAL A 812 -22.78 -35.73 16.76
CA VAL A 812 -23.38 -36.10 15.46
C VAL A 812 -24.91 -36.01 15.51
N ARG A 813 -25.53 -36.54 16.58
CA ARG A 813 -26.98 -36.44 16.77
C ARG A 813 -27.42 -34.99 16.87
N LYS A 814 -26.69 -34.17 17.62
CA LYS A 814 -26.96 -32.74 17.80
C LYS A 814 -26.87 -31.99 16.48
N GLU A 815 -25.84 -32.25 15.67
CA GLU A 815 -25.73 -31.65 14.33
C GLU A 815 -26.92 -32.03 13.45
N ASN A 816 -27.38 -33.28 13.53
CA ASN A 816 -28.52 -33.78 12.76
C ASN A 816 -29.87 -33.17 13.18
N GLU A 817 -30.00 -32.56 14.36
CA GLU A 817 -31.16 -31.74 14.73
C GLU A 817 -31.27 -30.49 13.82
N TYR A 818 -30.15 -30.04 13.24
CA TYR A 818 -30.10 -28.92 12.31
C TYR A 818 -30.25 -29.32 10.84
N TYR A 819 -30.44 -30.61 10.55
CA TYR A 819 -30.73 -31.05 9.19
C TYR A 819 -32.11 -30.55 8.74
N SER A 820 -32.17 -29.91 7.58
CA SER A 820 -33.41 -29.45 6.95
C SER A 820 -33.78 -30.38 5.80
N GLU A 821 -34.91 -31.07 5.93
CA GLU A 821 -35.49 -31.87 4.84
C GLU A 821 -35.86 -31.01 3.61
N GLU A 822 -36.21 -29.73 3.83
CA GLU A 822 -36.53 -28.79 2.75
C GLU A 822 -35.29 -28.44 1.92
N LYS A 823 -34.19 -28.04 2.58
CA LYS A 823 -32.93 -27.68 1.90
C LYS A 823 -32.09 -28.90 1.51
N LYS A 824 -32.42 -30.09 2.05
CA LYS A 824 -31.60 -31.30 2.03
C LYS A 824 -30.16 -31.06 2.51
N ASN A 825 -30.02 -30.21 3.53
CA ASN A 825 -28.72 -29.76 4.03
C ASN A 825 -28.83 -29.37 5.51
N TRP A 826 -27.70 -29.23 6.17
CA TRP A 826 -27.60 -28.73 7.54
C TRP A 826 -27.65 -27.21 7.55
N LYS A 827 -28.40 -26.63 8.48
CA LYS A 827 -28.56 -25.17 8.60
C LYS A 827 -27.22 -24.49 8.88
N ASP A 828 -26.99 -23.35 8.23
CA ASP A 828 -25.90 -22.44 8.57
C ASP A 828 -26.26 -21.65 9.84
N LEU A 829 -25.46 -21.86 10.89
CA LEU A 829 -25.68 -21.26 12.22
C LEU A 829 -24.86 -19.97 12.42
N ARG A 830 -24.13 -19.50 11.40
CA ARG A 830 -23.39 -18.24 11.49
C ARG A 830 -24.37 -17.06 11.65
N PRO A 831 -24.02 -16.04 12.45
CA PRO A 831 -24.85 -14.85 12.59
C PRO A 831 -25.19 -14.23 11.24
N ASN A 832 -26.45 -13.84 11.04
CA ASN A 832 -26.96 -13.22 9.80
C ASN A 832 -26.90 -14.10 8.53
N HIS A 833 -26.70 -15.41 8.66
CA HIS A 833 -26.62 -16.34 7.52
C HIS A 833 -27.74 -17.42 7.55
N HIS A 834 -28.80 -17.24 8.32
CA HIS A 834 -29.84 -18.27 8.51
C HIS A 834 -30.56 -18.70 7.22
N GLU A 835 -30.62 -17.82 6.22
CA GLU A 835 -31.18 -18.17 4.90
C GLU A 835 -30.16 -18.82 3.97
N ALA A 836 -28.86 -18.72 4.25
CA ALA A 836 -27.82 -19.34 3.45
C ALA A 836 -27.95 -20.87 3.42
N ASP A 837 -27.44 -21.47 2.35
CA ASP A 837 -27.43 -22.91 2.13
C ASP A 837 -26.06 -23.33 1.58
N PRO A 838 -24.97 -23.21 2.39
CA PRO A 838 -23.62 -23.45 1.92
C PRO A 838 -23.38 -24.93 1.67
N VAL A 839 -22.59 -25.24 0.64
CA VAL A 839 -22.25 -26.61 0.20
C VAL A 839 -20.74 -26.69 -0.01
N PHE A 840 -19.99 -26.46 1.07
CA PHE A 840 -18.55 -26.31 1.04
C PHE A 840 -17.85 -27.18 2.09
N TRP A 841 -16.52 -27.29 1.98
CA TRP A 841 -15.70 -27.95 3.00
C TRP A 841 -15.82 -27.24 4.35
N CYS A 842 -15.72 -25.90 4.38
CA CYS A 842 -15.73 -25.17 5.64
C CYS A 842 -17.09 -25.17 6.34
N HIS A 843 -18.16 -24.94 5.57
CA HIS A 843 -19.54 -24.91 6.04
C HIS A 843 -20.44 -25.66 5.06
N GLY A 844 -21.13 -26.68 5.55
CA GLY A 844 -22.15 -27.41 4.81
C GLY A 844 -21.79 -28.83 4.39
N ALA A 845 -22.58 -29.36 3.44
CA ALA A 845 -22.63 -30.78 3.13
C ALA A 845 -21.28 -31.41 2.75
N ALA A 846 -20.42 -30.76 1.96
CA ALA A 846 -19.17 -31.37 1.52
C ALA A 846 -18.22 -31.68 2.71
N GLY A 847 -18.06 -30.73 3.63
CA GLY A 847 -17.28 -30.94 4.86
C GLY A 847 -17.90 -31.99 5.79
N ILE A 848 -19.24 -32.03 5.88
CA ILE A 848 -19.95 -33.05 6.67
C ILE A 848 -19.74 -34.44 6.06
N ALA A 849 -19.86 -34.60 4.74
CA ALA A 849 -19.59 -35.87 4.07
C ALA A 849 -18.17 -36.38 4.37
N LEU A 850 -17.18 -35.48 4.27
CA LEU A 850 -15.78 -35.77 4.58
C LEU A 850 -15.61 -36.23 6.05
N SER A 851 -16.13 -35.44 6.99
CA SER A 851 -16.13 -35.76 8.43
C SER A 851 -16.66 -37.16 8.70
N ARG A 852 -17.85 -37.47 8.17
CA ARG A 852 -18.55 -38.72 8.42
C ARG A 852 -17.82 -39.91 7.81
N ALA A 853 -17.27 -39.76 6.62
CA ALA A 853 -16.45 -40.80 5.99
C ALA A 853 -15.16 -41.10 6.77
N ILE A 854 -14.49 -40.07 7.32
CA ILE A 854 -13.32 -40.26 8.20
C ILE A 854 -13.76 -40.97 9.48
N SER A 855 -14.76 -40.43 10.18
CA SER A 855 -15.24 -40.96 11.46
C SER A 855 -15.69 -42.41 11.39
N LYS A 856 -16.26 -42.85 10.26
CA LYS A 856 -16.72 -44.22 10.04
C LYS A 856 -15.61 -45.27 10.22
N GLU A 857 -14.36 -44.93 9.91
CA GLU A 857 -13.21 -45.84 10.09
C GLU A 857 -12.89 -46.11 11.58
N TYR A 858 -13.30 -45.20 12.46
CA TYR A 858 -13.05 -45.24 13.90
C TYR A 858 -14.27 -45.68 14.72
N LEU A 859 -15.38 -46.04 14.05
CA LEU A 859 -16.57 -46.56 14.73
C LEU A 859 -16.41 -48.03 15.10
N LYS A 860 -17.00 -48.40 16.25
CA LYS A 860 -17.14 -49.80 16.65
C LYS A 860 -18.00 -50.55 15.65
N GLU A 861 -17.77 -51.86 15.51
CA GLU A 861 -18.45 -52.70 14.52
C GLU A 861 -19.99 -52.58 14.56
N ASN A 862 -20.57 -52.52 15.76
CA ASN A 862 -22.02 -52.40 15.96
C ASN A 862 -22.60 -51.04 15.53
N ASP A 863 -21.76 -50.02 15.40
CA ASP A 863 -22.15 -48.66 15.03
C ASP A 863 -21.78 -48.31 13.58
N LYS A 864 -21.22 -49.23 12.78
CA LYS A 864 -20.68 -48.89 11.44
C LYS A 864 -21.67 -48.21 10.49
N CYS A 865 -22.96 -48.51 10.59
CA CYS A 865 -23.99 -47.90 9.75
C CYS A 865 -24.53 -46.56 10.30
N PHE A 866 -24.05 -46.11 11.47
CA PHE A 866 -24.56 -44.93 12.18
C PHE A 866 -24.45 -43.64 11.36
N LEU A 867 -23.46 -43.55 10.47
CA LEU A 867 -23.17 -42.34 9.69
C LEU A 867 -23.60 -42.46 8.21
N ASP A 868 -24.10 -43.62 7.77
CA ASP A 868 -24.36 -43.90 6.35
C ASP A 868 -25.40 -42.95 5.75
N ARG A 869 -26.48 -42.70 6.48
CA ARG A 869 -27.51 -41.73 6.08
C ARG A 869 -26.90 -40.34 5.86
N ASP A 870 -26.05 -39.87 6.78
CA ASP A 870 -25.49 -38.52 6.69
C ASP A 870 -24.53 -38.41 5.50
N ILE A 871 -23.72 -39.46 5.25
CA ILE A 871 -22.83 -39.54 4.08
C ILE A 871 -23.66 -39.46 2.80
N ASP A 872 -24.69 -40.27 2.65
CA ASP A 872 -25.51 -40.32 1.44
C ASP A 872 -26.22 -38.98 1.15
N LEU A 873 -26.79 -38.36 2.18
CA LEU A 873 -27.46 -37.06 2.08
C LEU A 873 -26.47 -35.95 1.70
N ALA A 874 -25.31 -35.92 2.36
CA ALA A 874 -24.30 -34.91 2.16
C ALA A 874 -23.61 -35.03 0.78
N VAL A 875 -23.31 -36.25 0.34
CA VAL A 875 -22.80 -36.53 -1.02
C VAL A 875 -23.82 -36.10 -2.08
N SER A 876 -25.09 -36.48 -1.90
CA SER A 876 -26.16 -36.12 -2.84
C SER A 876 -26.32 -34.61 -2.96
N LYS A 877 -26.36 -33.90 -1.82
CA LYS A 877 -26.44 -32.42 -1.80
C LYS A 877 -25.24 -31.77 -2.49
N THR A 878 -24.04 -32.31 -2.25
CA THR A 878 -22.79 -31.78 -2.85
C THR A 878 -22.76 -31.98 -4.36
N LEU A 879 -23.20 -33.14 -4.86
CA LEU A 879 -23.28 -33.39 -6.30
C LEU A 879 -24.34 -32.50 -6.99
N GLU A 880 -25.47 -32.26 -6.35
CA GLU A 880 -26.59 -31.50 -6.95
C GLU A 880 -26.37 -29.98 -6.91
N TYR A 881 -25.78 -29.44 -5.84
CA TYR A 881 -25.67 -27.98 -5.62
C TYR A 881 -24.23 -27.46 -5.45
N GLY A 882 -23.23 -28.35 -5.38
CA GLY A 882 -21.83 -27.99 -5.09
C GLY A 882 -20.98 -27.63 -6.31
N PHE A 883 -21.59 -27.49 -7.51
CA PHE A 883 -20.89 -27.22 -8.78
C PHE A 883 -21.68 -26.25 -9.67
N THR A 884 -21.94 -25.05 -9.17
CA THR A 884 -22.66 -24.02 -9.94
C THR A 884 -21.75 -23.27 -10.91
N SER A 885 -22.31 -22.71 -11.98
CA SER A 885 -21.56 -21.93 -12.98
C SER A 885 -20.78 -20.76 -12.36
N ASP A 886 -21.30 -20.17 -11.29
CA ASP A 886 -20.74 -19.01 -10.61
C ASP A 886 -19.81 -19.35 -9.43
N MET A 887 -19.51 -20.62 -9.21
CA MET A 887 -18.62 -21.06 -8.13
C MET A 887 -17.16 -20.80 -8.46
N ASN A 888 -16.41 -20.32 -7.45
CA ASN A 888 -14.95 -20.19 -7.49
C ASN A 888 -14.29 -21.58 -7.36
N GLN A 889 -13.00 -21.69 -7.69
CA GLN A 889 -12.27 -22.95 -7.68
C GLN A 889 -11.43 -23.20 -6.41
N SER A 890 -11.60 -22.41 -5.34
CA SER A 890 -10.78 -22.58 -4.12
C SER A 890 -11.00 -23.92 -3.39
N LEU A 891 -10.09 -24.26 -2.48
CA LEU A 891 -10.21 -25.45 -1.62
C LEU A 891 -11.14 -25.23 -0.43
N CYS A 892 -11.16 -24.03 0.17
CA CYS A 892 -11.95 -23.79 1.37
C CYS A 892 -13.46 -23.81 1.09
N HIS A 893 -13.88 -23.11 0.03
CA HIS A 893 -15.28 -22.94 -0.34
C HIS A 893 -15.43 -22.73 -1.85
N GLY A 894 -14.86 -23.65 -2.61
CA GLY A 894 -14.91 -23.70 -4.07
C GLY A 894 -15.04 -25.13 -4.59
N SER A 895 -15.14 -25.26 -5.92
CA SER A 895 -15.40 -26.53 -6.60
C SER A 895 -14.31 -27.57 -6.30
N PHE A 896 -13.03 -27.17 -6.23
CA PHE A 896 -11.94 -28.11 -5.94
C PHE A 896 -11.93 -28.58 -4.48
N GLY A 897 -12.44 -27.78 -3.54
CA GLY A 897 -12.68 -28.23 -2.18
C GLY A 897 -13.73 -29.35 -2.12
N ASN A 898 -14.84 -29.16 -2.84
CA ASN A 898 -15.89 -30.16 -2.94
C ASN A 898 -15.40 -31.45 -3.64
N ILE A 899 -14.58 -31.30 -4.68
CA ILE A 899 -13.94 -32.43 -5.37
C ILE A 899 -13.02 -33.21 -4.41
N ASP A 900 -12.22 -32.53 -3.59
CA ASP A 900 -11.37 -33.19 -2.58
C ASP A 900 -12.20 -33.98 -1.56
N CYS A 901 -13.29 -33.38 -1.05
CA CYS A 901 -14.21 -34.04 -0.13
C CYS A 901 -14.82 -35.30 -0.77
N LEU A 902 -15.40 -35.19 -1.96
CA LEU A 902 -16.05 -36.31 -2.65
C LEU A 902 -15.04 -37.41 -3.04
N LEU A 903 -13.85 -37.04 -3.50
CA LEU A 903 -12.77 -37.99 -3.80
C LEU A 903 -12.38 -38.78 -2.55
N SER A 904 -12.20 -38.08 -1.43
CA SER A 904 -11.82 -38.69 -0.16
C SER A 904 -12.91 -39.60 0.39
N VAL A 905 -14.19 -39.20 0.26
CA VAL A 905 -15.34 -40.04 0.60
C VAL A 905 -15.35 -41.31 -0.26
N ALA A 906 -15.27 -41.17 -1.59
CA ALA A 906 -15.30 -42.31 -2.52
C ALA A 906 -14.19 -43.34 -2.24
N ILE A 907 -12.97 -42.87 -1.95
CA ILE A 907 -11.84 -43.76 -1.61
C ILE A 907 -12.11 -44.49 -0.29
N LYS A 908 -12.55 -43.78 0.76
CA LYS A 908 -12.79 -44.37 2.09
C LYS A 908 -13.97 -45.33 2.11
N THR A 909 -15.06 -44.99 1.42
CA THR A 909 -16.26 -45.84 1.32
C THR A 909 -16.14 -46.92 0.25
N LYS A 910 -15.09 -46.88 -0.59
CA LYS A 910 -14.88 -47.77 -1.75
C LYS A 910 -16.03 -47.69 -2.76
N ASP A 911 -16.61 -46.50 -2.93
CA ASP A 911 -17.70 -46.24 -3.85
C ASP A 911 -17.14 -45.89 -5.25
N LEU A 912 -17.21 -46.86 -6.16
CA LEU A 912 -16.72 -46.70 -7.54
C LEU A 912 -17.61 -45.80 -8.39
N GLU A 913 -18.92 -45.73 -8.12
CA GLU A 913 -19.83 -44.88 -8.88
C GLU A 913 -19.61 -43.41 -8.52
N LEU A 914 -19.44 -43.12 -7.22
CA LEU A 914 -19.06 -41.78 -6.78
C LEU A 914 -17.70 -41.37 -7.35
N LEU A 915 -16.73 -42.28 -7.37
CA LEU A 915 -15.40 -42.01 -7.96
C LEU A 915 -15.49 -41.62 -9.44
N GLU A 916 -16.31 -42.32 -10.23
CA GLU A 916 -16.54 -41.97 -11.65
C GLU A 916 -17.16 -40.58 -11.79
N ARG A 917 -18.16 -40.24 -10.96
CA ARG A 917 -18.79 -38.91 -10.95
C ARG A 917 -17.82 -37.80 -10.58
N VAL A 918 -16.90 -38.05 -9.63
CA VAL A 918 -15.83 -37.10 -9.28
C VAL A 918 -14.96 -36.79 -10.49
N TYR A 919 -14.54 -37.81 -11.23
CA TYR A 919 -13.70 -37.61 -12.43
C TYR A 919 -14.45 -36.88 -13.56
N LEU A 920 -15.74 -37.14 -13.76
CA LEU A 920 -16.56 -36.38 -14.71
C LEU A 920 -16.67 -34.90 -14.33
N THR A 921 -16.80 -34.63 -13.03
CA THR A 921 -16.94 -33.26 -12.52
C THR A 921 -15.64 -32.47 -12.68
N VAL A 922 -14.49 -33.07 -12.35
CA VAL A 922 -13.22 -32.36 -12.51
C VAL A 922 -12.83 -32.14 -13.97
N ASP A 923 -13.23 -33.03 -14.89
CA ASP A 923 -13.02 -32.79 -16.33
C ASP A 923 -13.72 -31.49 -16.77
N ALA A 924 -14.98 -31.29 -16.37
CA ALA A 924 -15.75 -30.08 -16.67
C ALA A 924 -15.13 -28.83 -16.02
N GLU A 925 -14.66 -28.92 -14.77
CA GLU A 925 -13.96 -27.82 -14.11
C GLU A 925 -12.61 -27.50 -14.75
N CYS A 926 -11.87 -28.50 -15.23
CA CYS A 926 -10.63 -28.29 -15.99
C CYS A 926 -10.89 -27.55 -17.30
N GLU A 927 -11.95 -27.90 -18.03
CA GLU A 927 -12.37 -27.18 -19.24
C GLU A 927 -12.74 -25.73 -18.93
N LYS A 928 -13.45 -25.49 -17.81
CA LYS A 928 -13.77 -24.14 -17.33
C LYS A 928 -12.50 -23.35 -17.02
N ILE A 929 -11.53 -23.94 -16.31
CA ILE A 929 -10.25 -23.30 -15.97
C ILE A 929 -9.43 -22.98 -17.22
N ILE A 930 -9.32 -23.92 -18.16
CA ILE A 930 -8.55 -23.70 -19.40
C ILE A 930 -9.16 -22.55 -20.21
N LYS A 931 -10.49 -22.49 -20.27
CA LYS A 931 -11.21 -21.49 -21.07
C LYS A 931 -11.23 -20.11 -20.42
N ASN A 932 -11.45 -20.04 -19.11
CA ASN A 932 -11.76 -18.80 -18.42
C ASN A 932 -10.72 -18.39 -17.39
N GLY A 933 -9.72 -19.21 -17.08
CA GLY A 933 -8.81 -19.00 -15.95
C GLY A 933 -9.33 -19.58 -14.62
N ILE A 934 -8.52 -19.44 -13.58
CA ILE A 934 -8.92 -19.81 -12.20
C ILE A 934 -9.55 -18.61 -11.52
N GLU A 935 -10.77 -18.79 -11.02
CA GLU A 935 -11.44 -17.83 -10.15
C GLU A 935 -11.12 -18.15 -8.68
N CYS A 936 -10.39 -17.24 -8.04
CA CYS A 936 -9.96 -17.41 -6.65
C CYS A 936 -11.01 -16.92 -5.65
N ALA A 937 -10.89 -17.35 -4.39
CA ALA A 937 -11.80 -16.98 -3.31
C ALA A 937 -11.37 -15.68 -2.61
N ASN A 938 -11.49 -14.56 -3.32
CA ASN A 938 -11.33 -13.21 -2.77
C ASN A 938 -12.39 -12.26 -3.36
N PRO A 939 -12.60 -11.05 -2.79
CA PRO A 939 -13.69 -10.16 -3.16
C PRO A 939 -13.88 -9.89 -4.66
N LEU A 940 -12.78 -9.86 -5.43
CA LEU A 940 -12.80 -9.55 -6.86
C LEU A 940 -12.45 -10.77 -7.74
N ARG A 941 -12.32 -11.95 -7.11
CA ARG A 941 -11.83 -13.19 -7.72
C ARG A 941 -10.48 -13.04 -8.42
N VAL A 942 -9.71 -12.00 -8.06
CA VAL A 942 -8.39 -11.73 -8.65
C VAL A 942 -7.47 -12.89 -8.36
N GLU A 943 -6.47 -13.05 -9.19
CA GLU A 943 -5.49 -14.09 -8.97
C GLU A 943 -4.78 -13.97 -7.62
N THR A 944 -4.73 -15.07 -6.87
CA THR A 944 -3.94 -15.18 -5.64
C THR A 944 -3.23 -16.52 -5.58
N ILE A 945 -2.01 -16.50 -5.05
CA ILE A 945 -1.14 -17.68 -4.97
C ILE A 945 -1.45 -18.57 -3.76
N ASN A 946 -2.24 -18.09 -2.80
CA ASN A 946 -2.54 -18.77 -1.54
C ASN A 946 -3.09 -20.18 -1.74
N PHE A 947 -2.91 -21.04 -0.73
CA PHE A 947 -3.31 -22.44 -0.77
C PHE A 947 -4.82 -22.64 -0.72
N MET A 948 -5.48 -22.26 0.39
CA MET A 948 -6.90 -22.57 0.58
C MET A 948 -7.84 -21.73 -0.27
N LEU A 949 -7.40 -20.54 -0.69
CA LEU A 949 -8.22 -19.55 -1.40
C LEU A 949 -7.75 -19.28 -2.84
N GLY A 950 -6.61 -19.83 -3.25
CA GLY A 950 -5.95 -19.49 -4.50
C GLY A 950 -5.52 -20.67 -5.36
N ILE A 951 -4.67 -20.38 -6.34
CA ILE A 951 -4.31 -21.32 -7.42
C ILE A 951 -3.48 -22.51 -6.95
N SER A 952 -2.69 -22.37 -5.86
CA SER A 952 -1.82 -23.45 -5.41
C SER A 952 -2.59 -24.63 -4.82
N GLY A 953 -3.74 -24.37 -4.18
CA GLY A 953 -4.65 -25.42 -3.72
C GLY A 953 -5.32 -26.19 -4.87
N VAL A 954 -5.73 -25.48 -5.93
CA VAL A 954 -6.22 -26.09 -7.17
C VAL A 954 -5.16 -27.01 -7.77
N GLY A 955 -3.92 -26.52 -7.87
CA GLY A 955 -2.77 -27.30 -8.32
C GLY A 955 -2.56 -28.56 -7.49
N TYR A 956 -2.61 -28.46 -6.15
CA TYR A 956 -2.47 -29.61 -5.26
C TYR A 956 -3.56 -30.66 -5.49
N GLN A 957 -4.81 -30.23 -5.60
CA GLN A 957 -5.93 -31.14 -5.80
C GLN A 957 -5.86 -31.85 -7.17
N LEU A 958 -5.38 -31.18 -8.21
CA LEU A 958 -5.11 -31.81 -9.50
C LEU A 958 -4.03 -32.89 -9.41
N LEU A 959 -3.00 -32.69 -8.58
CA LEU A 959 -2.00 -33.73 -8.32
C LEU A 959 -2.61 -34.92 -7.58
N ARG A 960 -3.51 -34.70 -6.62
CA ARG A 960 -4.24 -35.78 -5.95
C ARG A 960 -5.11 -36.60 -6.90
N LEU A 961 -5.76 -35.95 -7.88
CA LEU A 961 -6.54 -36.64 -8.91
C LEU A 961 -5.66 -37.37 -9.92
N TYR A 962 -4.41 -36.96 -10.08
CA TYR A 962 -3.42 -37.67 -10.88
C TYR A 962 -2.86 -38.90 -10.13
N ASP A 963 -2.60 -38.76 -8.83
CA ASP A 963 -2.10 -39.81 -7.94
C ASP A 963 -2.87 -39.77 -6.61
N ASN A 964 -3.88 -40.66 -6.48
CA ASN A 964 -4.73 -40.77 -5.30
C ASN A 964 -3.97 -41.13 -4.00
N ASN A 965 -2.68 -41.48 -4.07
CA ASN A 965 -1.85 -41.66 -2.88
C ASN A 965 -1.41 -40.34 -2.24
N ILE A 966 -1.58 -39.20 -2.93
CA ILE A 966 -1.30 -37.90 -2.33
C ILE A 966 -2.37 -37.60 -1.26
N PRO A 967 -1.96 -37.28 -0.01
CA PRO A 967 -2.90 -37.06 1.10
C PRO A 967 -3.89 -35.91 0.87
N SER A 968 -5.10 -36.01 1.42
CA SER A 968 -6.02 -34.85 1.48
C SER A 968 -5.63 -33.93 2.64
N ILE A 969 -5.22 -32.71 2.33
CA ILE A 969 -4.94 -31.68 3.35
C ILE A 969 -6.23 -31.25 4.05
N LEU A 970 -7.38 -31.28 3.35
CA LEU A 970 -8.68 -30.94 3.92
C LEU A 970 -9.14 -31.91 5.01
N SER A 971 -8.58 -33.12 5.03
CA SER A 971 -8.78 -34.12 6.10
C SER A 971 -7.56 -34.27 7.01
N LEU A 972 -6.54 -33.42 6.85
CA LEU A 972 -5.27 -33.43 7.59
C LEU A 972 -4.55 -34.79 7.52
N GLN A 973 -4.68 -35.50 6.40
CA GLN A 973 -3.95 -36.75 6.14
C GLN A 973 -2.46 -36.47 5.87
N VAL A 974 -1.62 -37.48 6.12
CA VAL A 974 -0.15 -37.38 6.00
C VAL A 974 0.50 -38.55 5.28
#